data_AF-A0A925YUG6-F1
#
_entry.id   AF-A0A925YUG6-F1
#
_cell.length_a   1.000
_cell.length_b   1.000
_cell.length_c   1.000
_cell.angle_alpha   90.00
_cell.angle_beta   90.00
_cell.angle_gamma   90.00
#
_symmetry.space_group_name_H-M   'P 1'
#
loop_
_entity.id
_entity.type
_entity.pdbx_description
1 polymer ?
#
loop_
_entity_poly.entity_id
_entity_poly.type
_entity_poly.pdbx_seq_one_letter_code
_entity_poly.pdbx_strand_id
1 'polypeptide(L)'
;MNIPRSIRLLVPSLVALIATGALHADWKDDVGYTRLQQTFPSEAPVSPAGGVTQAEAPDGSANYAPDTASPLFTGNTFDLKSGASGANGHAHAVASYFYGNTSSLLSSPLPVDLYNANNWLGSGFLNYGQSAAPASENRRVQNHSWISMFDTSQATTSQINSAVTNINQRLDFAIDRDGFTSVVGMGNGASTTLPDLLGQSYHSLSVGLVNGSHSAGLTAWDGAGRMKPDLVAFEGVTSYSTPQVASAAALISEKIRNTPYSPALSTADYPRLTKALLLAGAAKEPLPFWSRPDTTKPYDSVYGAGALNVFLSHRILIAGQQPAHPSGTVAETGWDVNTANSTRLYFFDIPSGGTSTHFSAALSWHRSLIFFAGSFFGPALTNLDLKLFTATGTTLGTQIDASLSTVDNVEHLYQATLAPGRYALQVSLTNGSATPYALAWRTSPSVSVADTTSVAREADTSPAVFTVTRTGSTTSPLYVPLSWSGTAVSGTHYLNPPNAILIPAGASSSTLPITPVSDNLAQGDRTITLSVATDFSLSAGSAASATVTLQDKPFDAWRFTRFTTEELADSAISGDSADPDADGISNLLEYALGTEPKSPDTSTRLPTPAIDNDRLTLTYTRPTTNTDLTYTLEWSDNLSTWHTGPEFTELISSTDNGNGTITVFTRALAPLSTAPRQFLRLRVTR
;
A
#
# COMPACT_ATOMS: atom_id res chain seq x y z
N MET A 1 17.58 48.69 -2.94
CA MET A 1 18.90 48.10 -2.62
C MET A 1 18.94 46.74 -3.28
N ASN A 2 19.85 46.49 -4.22
CA ASN A 2 19.96 45.19 -4.89
C ASN A 2 20.24 44.10 -3.85
N ILE A 3 19.74 42.88 -4.08
CA ILE A 3 20.14 41.67 -3.34
C ILE A 3 21.66 41.74 -3.13
N PRO A 4 22.17 41.55 -1.90
CA PRO A 4 23.61 41.59 -1.65
C PRO A 4 24.35 40.75 -2.69
N ARG A 5 25.46 41.25 -3.25
CA ARG A 5 26.35 40.48 -4.16
C ARG A 5 26.81 39.14 -3.56
N SER A 6 26.55 38.91 -2.27
CA SER A 6 26.84 37.71 -1.51
C SER A 6 25.80 36.58 -1.60
N ILE A 7 24.60 36.80 -2.18
CA ILE A 7 23.60 35.72 -2.35
C ILE A 7 23.71 35.14 -3.76
N ARG A 8 24.03 33.84 -3.87
CA ARG A 8 23.96 33.11 -5.14
C ARG A 8 22.78 32.16 -5.12
N LEU A 9 21.84 32.39 -6.03
CA LEU A 9 20.80 31.41 -6.34
C LEU A 9 21.38 30.37 -7.28
N LEU A 10 21.18 29.11 -6.93
CA LEU A 10 21.65 27.97 -7.70
C LEU A 10 20.47 27.07 -8.03
N VAL A 11 20.45 26.63 -9.28
CA VAL A 11 19.68 25.45 -9.67
C VAL A 11 20.49 24.22 -9.24
N PRO A 12 19.93 23.29 -8.46
CA PRO A 12 20.59 22.03 -8.16
C PRO A 12 20.98 21.32 -9.48
N SER A 13 22.27 21.10 -9.72
CA SER A 13 22.82 20.76 -11.05
C SER A 13 22.04 19.65 -11.77
N LEU A 14 21.62 19.96 -12.99
CA LEU A 14 21.01 19.03 -13.94
C LEU A 14 22.14 18.15 -14.52
N VAL A 15 22.29 16.92 -14.03
CA VAL A 15 22.84 15.90 -14.93
C VAL A 15 21.70 15.57 -15.87
N ALA A 16 21.84 15.91 -17.15
CA ALA A 16 20.95 15.44 -18.19
C ALA A 16 21.10 13.91 -18.30
N LEU A 17 20.46 13.18 -17.41
CA LEU A 17 20.17 11.77 -17.64
C LEU A 17 19.04 11.77 -18.67
N ILE A 18 19.37 11.39 -19.90
CA ILE A 18 18.38 10.79 -20.78
C ILE A 18 17.87 9.58 -20.00
N ALA A 19 16.69 9.71 -19.39
CA ALA A 19 16.00 8.59 -18.78
C ALA A 19 15.66 7.63 -19.92
N THR A 20 16.55 6.67 -20.18
CA THR A 20 16.17 5.46 -20.89
C THR A 20 15.11 4.80 -20.03
N GLY A 21 13.87 4.85 -20.48
CA GLY A 21 12.71 4.30 -19.77
C GLY A 21 12.92 2.81 -19.51
N ALA A 22 13.43 2.49 -18.33
CA ALA A 22 12.86 1.38 -17.59
C ALA A 22 11.43 1.80 -17.25
N LEU A 23 10.46 0.89 -17.44
CA LEU A 23 9.07 1.05 -17.03
C LEU A 23 9.02 1.24 -15.51
N HIS A 24 9.31 2.45 -15.04
CA HIS A 24 8.93 2.88 -13.70
C HIS A 24 7.41 3.02 -13.72
N ALA A 25 6.74 2.50 -12.69
CA ALA A 25 5.39 2.94 -12.40
C ALA A 25 5.37 4.48 -12.36
N ASP A 26 4.30 5.10 -12.85
CA ASP A 26 4.15 6.56 -12.74
C ASP A 26 4.32 6.93 -11.25
N TRP A 27 5.10 7.96 -10.91
CA TRP A 27 5.33 8.35 -9.51
C TRP A 27 4.02 8.63 -8.75
N LYS A 28 2.92 8.86 -9.50
CA LYS A 28 1.55 8.88 -9.00
C LYS A 28 1.16 7.59 -8.27
N ASP A 29 1.58 6.43 -8.73
CA ASP A 29 1.39 5.14 -8.05
C ASP A 29 2.22 5.10 -6.77
N ASP A 30 3.48 5.53 -6.83
CA ASP A 30 4.41 5.54 -5.68
C ASP A 30 3.89 6.40 -4.52
N VAL A 31 3.29 7.55 -4.83
CA VAL A 31 2.65 8.43 -3.82
C VAL A 31 1.22 8.01 -3.48
N GLY A 32 0.70 6.94 -4.08
CA GLY A 32 -0.64 6.39 -3.84
C GLY A 32 -1.79 7.15 -4.52
N TYR A 33 -1.52 8.09 -5.41
CA TYR A 33 -2.56 8.90 -6.07
C TYR A 33 -3.50 8.07 -6.95
N THR A 34 -2.97 7.14 -7.75
CA THR A 34 -3.82 6.25 -8.58
C THR A 34 -4.77 5.43 -7.72
N ARG A 35 -4.25 4.87 -6.61
CA ARG A 35 -5.08 4.15 -5.64
C ARG A 35 -6.12 5.04 -4.98
N LEU A 36 -5.77 6.30 -4.68
CA LEU A 36 -6.71 7.29 -4.15
C LEU A 36 -7.89 7.47 -5.12
N GLN A 37 -7.60 7.72 -6.40
CA GLN A 37 -8.64 7.92 -7.42
C GLN A 37 -9.54 6.69 -7.59
N GLN A 38 -8.97 5.49 -7.52
CA GLN A 38 -9.73 4.23 -7.61
C GLN A 38 -10.59 3.97 -6.36
N THR A 39 -10.07 4.27 -5.18
CA THR A 39 -10.73 3.97 -3.89
C THR A 39 -11.79 5.00 -3.54
N PHE A 40 -11.54 6.27 -3.87
CA PHE A 40 -12.37 7.41 -3.46
C PHE A 40 -12.76 8.30 -4.65
N PRO A 41 -13.38 7.78 -5.73
CA PRO A 41 -13.62 8.56 -6.94
C PRO A 41 -14.50 9.80 -6.70
N SER A 42 -15.45 9.74 -5.77
CA SER A 42 -16.33 10.86 -5.40
C SER A 42 -15.75 11.81 -4.36
N GLU A 43 -14.71 11.39 -3.62
CA GLU A 43 -14.08 12.20 -2.57
C GLU A 43 -12.65 12.62 -2.91
N ALA A 44 -12.16 12.25 -4.09
CA ALA A 44 -10.84 12.60 -4.58
C ALA A 44 -10.63 14.12 -4.51
N PRO A 45 -9.47 14.58 -4.02
CA PRO A 45 -9.17 16.00 -4.00
C PRO A 45 -9.05 16.51 -5.43
N VAL A 46 -9.49 17.75 -5.65
CA VAL A 46 -9.43 18.42 -6.95
C VAL A 46 -8.34 19.47 -6.94
N SER A 47 -7.89 19.86 -8.13
CA SER A 47 -6.91 20.95 -8.26
C SER A 47 -7.47 22.27 -7.74
N PRO A 48 -6.61 23.11 -7.13
CA PRO A 48 -7.09 24.31 -6.45
C PRO A 48 -7.62 25.34 -7.43
N ALA A 49 -8.88 25.76 -7.25
CA ALA A 49 -9.43 26.88 -8.00
C ALA A 49 -8.65 28.18 -7.74
N GLY A 50 -8.05 28.30 -6.54
CA GLY A 50 -7.17 29.42 -6.17
C GLY A 50 -5.82 29.44 -6.93
N GLY A 51 -5.45 28.35 -7.61
CA GLY A 51 -4.20 28.25 -8.35
C GLY A 51 -2.96 28.03 -7.49
N VAL A 52 -1.80 28.10 -8.14
CA VAL A 52 -0.48 27.81 -7.56
C VAL A 52 0.57 28.85 -7.98
N THR A 53 1.67 28.92 -7.26
CA THR A 53 2.81 29.81 -7.57
C THR A 53 4.07 28.99 -7.79
N GLN A 54 4.82 29.29 -8.84
CA GLN A 54 6.18 28.78 -9.04
C GLN A 54 7.16 29.94 -9.05
N ALA A 55 8.13 29.90 -8.13
CA ALA A 55 9.26 30.82 -8.14
C ALA A 55 10.52 30.06 -8.55
N GLU A 56 11.25 30.59 -9.53
CA GLU A 56 12.38 29.88 -10.16
C GLU A 56 13.62 30.76 -10.27
N ALA A 57 14.81 30.15 -10.13
CA ALA A 57 16.06 30.87 -10.35
C ALA A 57 16.21 31.22 -11.84
N PRO A 58 16.61 32.45 -12.18
CA PRO A 58 16.81 32.82 -13.58
C PRO A 58 17.95 32.02 -14.23
N ASP A 59 17.80 31.75 -15.52
CA ASP A 59 18.92 31.30 -16.35
C ASP A 59 19.90 32.45 -16.66
N GLY A 60 20.95 32.16 -17.43
CA GLY A 60 21.94 33.16 -17.85
C GLY A 60 21.39 34.31 -18.70
N SER A 61 20.17 34.17 -19.24
CA SER A 61 19.45 35.20 -20.00
C SER A 61 18.35 35.87 -19.17
N ALA A 62 18.33 35.67 -17.85
CA ALA A 62 17.33 36.15 -16.90
C ALA A 62 15.91 35.55 -17.07
N ASN A 63 15.74 34.50 -17.88
CA ASN A 63 14.46 33.83 -18.02
C ASN A 63 14.18 32.94 -16.81
N TYR A 64 12.93 32.92 -16.36
CA TYR A 64 12.49 32.17 -15.18
C TYR A 64 11.19 31.40 -15.41
N ALA A 65 10.43 31.73 -16.45
CA ALA A 65 9.15 31.09 -16.75
C ALA A 65 9.33 29.78 -17.54
N PRO A 66 8.46 28.78 -17.39
CA PRO A 66 8.38 27.68 -18.35
C PRO A 66 7.96 28.18 -19.73
N ASP A 67 8.12 27.35 -20.76
CA ASP A 67 7.40 27.57 -22.04
C ASP A 67 5.88 27.43 -21.82
N THR A 68 5.23 28.57 -21.55
CA THR A 68 3.79 28.67 -21.25
C THR A 68 2.89 28.32 -22.43
N ALA A 69 3.43 28.29 -23.66
CA ALA A 69 2.71 27.88 -24.86
C ALA A 69 2.79 26.37 -25.12
N SER A 70 3.56 25.63 -24.32
CA SER A 70 3.70 24.18 -24.46
C SER A 70 2.35 23.46 -24.31
N PRO A 71 2.06 22.44 -25.15
CA PRO A 71 0.87 21.61 -25.00
C PRO A 71 0.71 20.98 -23.62
N LEU A 72 1.82 20.78 -22.89
CA LEU A 72 1.85 20.25 -21.53
C LEU A 72 1.04 21.09 -20.53
N PHE A 73 0.83 22.38 -20.82
CA PHE A 73 0.13 23.31 -19.92
C PHE A 73 -1.16 23.87 -20.52
N THR A 74 -1.67 23.25 -21.58
CA THR A 74 -2.93 23.69 -22.22
C THR A 74 -4.06 23.77 -21.20
N GLY A 75 -4.72 24.92 -21.12
CA GLY A 75 -5.81 25.20 -20.19
C GLY A 75 -5.39 26.00 -18.95
N ASN A 76 -4.10 26.04 -18.63
CA ASN A 76 -3.59 26.89 -17.55
C ASN A 76 -3.50 28.35 -17.99
N THR A 77 -3.62 29.26 -17.02
CA THR A 77 -3.44 30.71 -17.24
C THR A 77 -2.25 31.20 -16.43
N PHE A 78 -1.32 31.92 -17.06
CA PHE A 78 -0.07 32.32 -16.45
C PHE A 78 0.00 33.83 -16.20
N ASP A 79 0.40 34.20 -14.98
CA ASP A 79 0.72 35.58 -14.61
C ASP A 79 2.22 35.72 -14.33
N LEU A 80 2.92 36.45 -15.19
CA LEU A 80 4.36 36.70 -15.09
C LEU A 80 4.65 37.84 -14.11
N LYS A 81 4.64 37.52 -12.82
CA LYS A 81 4.74 38.49 -11.72
C LYS A 81 6.05 39.27 -11.69
N SER A 82 7.12 38.71 -12.27
CA SER A 82 8.44 39.36 -12.35
C SER A 82 8.71 40.03 -13.71
N GLY A 83 7.66 40.26 -14.51
CA GLY A 83 7.77 40.84 -15.85
C GLY A 83 8.05 39.80 -16.93
N ALA A 84 8.22 40.24 -18.17
CA ALA A 84 8.39 39.36 -19.32
C ALA A 84 9.58 38.39 -19.17
N SER A 85 9.40 37.16 -19.63
CA SER A 85 10.40 36.08 -19.59
C SER A 85 10.31 35.27 -20.87
N GLY A 86 11.46 34.82 -21.39
CA GLY A 86 11.52 33.68 -22.30
C GLY A 86 11.35 32.36 -21.55
N ALA A 87 11.45 31.25 -22.28
CA ALA A 87 11.35 29.90 -21.72
C ALA A 87 12.67 29.49 -21.04
N ASN A 88 12.57 29.06 -19.78
CA ASN A 88 13.63 28.46 -19.00
C ASN A 88 13.39 26.94 -18.92
N GLY A 89 14.39 26.15 -19.32
CA GLY A 89 14.27 24.69 -19.37
C GLY A 89 14.10 24.02 -18.00
N HIS A 90 14.76 24.55 -16.95
CA HIS A 90 14.58 24.07 -15.59
C HIS A 90 13.17 24.41 -15.07
N ALA A 91 12.72 25.66 -15.27
CA ALA A 91 11.36 26.08 -14.94
C ALA A 91 10.30 25.21 -15.63
N HIS A 92 10.53 24.87 -16.90
CA HIS A 92 9.67 24.00 -17.69
C HIS A 92 9.61 22.57 -17.15
N ALA A 93 10.74 22.00 -16.74
CA ALA A 93 10.78 20.68 -16.11
C ALA A 93 10.08 20.69 -14.75
N VAL A 94 10.32 21.68 -13.89
CA VAL A 94 9.61 21.82 -12.60
C VAL A 94 8.10 21.95 -12.82
N ALA A 95 7.68 22.74 -13.80
CA ALA A 95 6.29 22.92 -14.17
C ALA A 95 5.60 21.62 -14.61
N SER A 96 6.30 20.72 -15.31
CA SER A 96 5.70 19.45 -15.78
C SER A 96 5.29 18.54 -14.63
N TYR A 97 6.07 18.50 -13.54
CA TYR A 97 5.75 17.77 -12.31
C TYR A 97 4.79 18.54 -11.40
N PHE A 98 4.73 19.87 -11.49
CA PHE A 98 3.89 20.67 -10.59
C PHE A 98 2.46 20.87 -11.11
N TYR A 99 2.28 21.23 -12.37
CA TYR A 99 0.96 21.51 -12.97
C TYR A 99 0.87 21.15 -14.47
N GLY A 100 1.77 20.28 -14.95
CA GLY A 100 1.69 19.71 -16.29
C GLY A 100 0.60 18.64 -16.41
N ASN A 101 -0.12 18.63 -17.53
CA ASN A 101 -1.27 17.76 -17.79
C ASN A 101 -0.95 16.26 -17.84
N THR A 102 0.33 15.89 -17.91
CA THR A 102 0.76 14.48 -17.97
C THR A 102 1.27 14.00 -16.63
N SER A 103 2.30 14.65 -16.07
CA SER A 103 3.04 14.12 -14.93
C SER A 103 2.56 14.64 -13.58
N SER A 104 1.90 15.80 -13.49
CA SER A 104 1.43 16.35 -12.21
C SER A 104 0.23 15.58 -11.63
N LEU A 105 0.00 15.73 -10.32
CA LEU A 105 -1.29 15.41 -9.69
C LEU A 105 -2.37 16.47 -9.97
N LEU A 106 -1.97 17.66 -10.39
CA LEU A 106 -2.88 18.76 -10.71
C LEU A 106 -3.35 18.67 -12.16
N SER A 107 -4.59 19.09 -12.40
CA SER A 107 -5.24 19.17 -13.69
C SER A 107 -5.60 20.61 -14.04
N SER A 108 -5.60 20.88 -15.35
CA SER A 108 -6.09 22.14 -15.92
C SER A 108 -7.63 22.24 -15.88
N PRO A 109 -8.23 23.44 -15.92
CA PRO A 109 -7.57 24.76 -15.95
C PRO A 109 -7.05 25.19 -14.58
N LEU A 110 -5.80 25.67 -14.54
CA LEU A 110 -5.16 26.14 -13.32
C LEU A 110 -4.55 27.54 -13.53
N PRO A 111 -4.88 28.53 -12.69
CA PRO A 111 -4.17 29.79 -12.71
C PRO A 111 -2.83 29.66 -11.96
N VAL A 112 -1.75 30.13 -12.60
CA VAL A 112 -0.37 29.95 -12.16
C VAL A 112 0.35 31.29 -12.10
N ASP A 113 0.84 31.66 -10.93
CA ASP A 113 1.73 32.81 -10.76
C ASP A 113 3.19 32.38 -10.93
N LEU A 114 3.93 33.09 -11.75
CA LEU A 114 5.33 32.81 -12.06
C LEU A 114 6.22 33.95 -11.58
N TYR A 115 7.24 33.61 -10.80
CA TYR A 115 8.22 34.56 -10.31
C TYR A 115 9.65 34.20 -10.67
N ASN A 116 10.43 35.22 -10.98
CA ASN A 116 11.88 35.17 -10.84
C ASN A 116 12.22 35.19 -9.35
N ALA A 117 12.97 34.22 -8.86
CA ALA A 117 13.29 34.06 -7.44
C ALA A 117 13.95 35.31 -6.82
N ASN A 118 14.79 36.03 -7.56
CA ASN A 118 15.38 37.29 -7.08
C ASN A 118 14.31 38.37 -6.88
N ASN A 119 13.41 38.53 -7.84
CA ASN A 119 12.32 39.49 -7.73
C ASN A 119 11.33 39.09 -6.61
N TRP A 120 11.02 37.80 -6.47
CA TRP A 120 10.19 37.27 -5.40
C TRP A 120 10.78 37.55 -4.01
N LEU A 121 12.08 37.32 -3.81
CA LEU A 121 12.78 37.68 -2.57
C LEU A 121 12.71 39.19 -2.33
N GLY A 122 12.94 39.98 -3.38
CA GLY A 122 12.87 41.44 -3.34
C GLY A 122 11.45 41.99 -3.39
N SER A 123 11.23 42.99 -4.24
CA SER A 123 9.99 43.77 -4.28
C SER A 123 8.77 43.05 -4.87
N GLY A 124 8.93 41.84 -5.41
CA GLY A 124 7.87 41.08 -6.05
C GLY A 124 6.95 40.36 -5.05
N PHE A 125 7.50 39.86 -3.93
CA PHE A 125 6.71 39.18 -2.91
C PHE A 125 7.20 39.46 -1.48
N LEU A 126 8.36 38.97 -1.05
CA LEU A 126 8.77 39.05 0.35
C LEU A 126 9.10 40.49 0.80
N ASN A 127 9.40 41.39 -0.13
CA ASN A 127 9.84 42.75 0.14
C ASN A 127 11.12 42.80 0.99
N TYR A 128 12.05 41.85 0.79
CA TYR A 128 13.34 41.86 1.48
C TYR A 128 14.12 43.16 1.19
N GLY A 129 14.68 43.76 2.24
CA GLY A 129 15.37 45.06 2.17
C GLY A 129 14.45 46.27 2.01
N GLN A 130 13.12 46.09 2.11
CA GLN A 130 12.13 47.17 2.05
C GLN A 130 11.37 47.29 3.37
N SER A 131 10.80 48.47 3.65
CA SER A 131 9.95 48.70 4.83
C SER A 131 8.54 48.09 4.69
N ALA A 132 8.14 47.69 3.48
CA ALA A 132 6.87 47.03 3.24
C ALA A 132 6.86 45.59 3.78
N ALA A 133 5.68 45.16 4.26
CA ALA A 133 5.43 43.75 4.56
C ALA A 133 5.48 42.92 3.27
N PRO A 134 5.61 41.58 3.36
CA PRO A 134 5.39 40.71 2.21
C PRO A 134 4.05 41.01 1.52
N ALA A 135 4.02 40.97 0.19
CA ALA A 135 2.79 41.04 -0.61
C ALA A 135 1.85 39.90 -0.23
N SER A 136 0.54 40.06 -0.46
CA SER A 136 -0.45 39.01 -0.20
C SER A 136 -0.35 37.88 -1.21
N GLU A 137 -0.31 36.65 -0.72
CA GLU A 137 -0.46 35.44 -1.52
C GLU A 137 -1.94 35.03 -1.59
N ASN A 138 -2.44 34.79 -2.79
CA ASN A 138 -3.80 34.30 -3.03
C ASN A 138 -3.82 32.85 -3.54
N ARG A 139 -2.66 32.31 -3.93
CA ARG A 139 -2.48 30.93 -4.38
C ARG A 139 -2.41 29.97 -3.19
N ARG A 140 -2.72 28.70 -3.43
CA ARG A 140 -2.77 27.69 -2.34
C ARG A 140 -1.39 27.20 -1.93
N VAL A 141 -0.48 27.12 -2.89
CA VAL A 141 0.85 26.54 -2.72
C VAL A 141 1.87 27.32 -3.53
N GLN A 142 3.04 27.58 -2.94
CA GLN A 142 4.23 28.04 -3.64
C GLN A 142 5.24 26.90 -3.76
N ASN A 143 5.82 26.71 -4.94
CA ASN A 143 6.93 25.78 -5.18
C ASN A 143 8.25 26.53 -5.39
N HIS A 144 9.27 26.12 -4.64
CA HIS A 144 10.64 26.66 -4.71
C HIS A 144 11.64 25.52 -4.97
N SER A 145 11.86 25.21 -6.25
CA SER A 145 12.83 24.20 -6.72
C SER A 145 14.24 24.77 -6.95
N TRP A 146 14.65 25.71 -6.11
CA TRP A 146 15.96 26.35 -6.18
C TRP A 146 16.55 26.47 -4.77
N ILE A 147 17.88 26.56 -4.70
CA ILE A 147 18.59 26.73 -3.43
C ILE A 147 19.39 28.03 -3.44
N SER A 148 19.77 28.47 -2.26
CA SER A 148 20.68 29.60 -2.07
C SER A 148 21.86 29.17 -1.21
N MET A 149 23.03 29.66 -1.58
CA MET A 149 24.23 29.64 -0.75
C MET A 149 24.83 31.04 -0.68
N PHE A 150 25.15 31.50 0.53
CA PHE A 150 25.85 32.76 0.74
C PHE A 150 27.35 32.59 0.52
N ASP A 151 27.93 33.54 -0.21
CA ASP A 151 29.38 33.67 -0.35
C ASP A 151 29.97 34.27 0.93
N THR A 152 30.54 33.41 1.78
CA THR A 152 31.17 33.79 3.06
C THR A 152 32.43 34.65 2.88
N SER A 153 32.96 34.78 1.66
CA SER A 153 34.03 35.73 1.35
C SER A 153 33.53 37.19 1.22
N GLN A 154 32.22 37.38 1.06
CA GLN A 154 31.59 38.67 0.78
C GLN A 154 30.72 39.18 1.94
N ALA A 155 30.46 38.36 2.96
CA ALA A 155 29.67 38.74 4.14
C ALA A 155 30.09 37.92 5.38
N THR A 156 30.06 38.55 6.56
CA THR A 156 30.30 37.87 7.84
C THR A 156 29.15 36.93 8.20
N THR A 157 29.42 35.90 8.99
CA THR A 157 28.41 34.97 9.54
C THR A 157 27.22 35.69 10.19
N SER A 158 27.49 36.79 10.92
CA SER A 158 26.43 37.60 11.57
C SER A 158 25.52 38.31 10.56
N GLN A 159 26.10 38.85 9.48
CA GLN A 159 25.34 39.48 8.40
C GLN A 159 24.51 38.46 7.64
N ILE A 160 25.06 37.26 7.38
CA ILE A 160 24.34 36.16 6.74
C ILE A 160 23.16 35.73 7.62
N ASN A 161 23.40 35.46 8.91
CA ASN A 161 22.32 35.07 9.82
C ASN A 161 21.22 36.13 9.88
N SER A 162 21.57 37.41 9.93
CA SER A 162 20.60 38.50 9.96
C SER A 162 19.74 38.55 8.68
N ALA A 163 20.36 38.34 7.52
CA ALA A 163 19.66 38.30 6.23
C ALA A 163 18.72 37.09 6.12
N VAL A 164 19.22 35.89 6.42
CA VAL A 164 18.44 34.64 6.39
C VAL A 164 17.27 34.71 7.38
N THR A 165 17.52 35.18 8.59
CA THR A 165 16.51 35.37 9.63
C THR A 165 15.40 36.31 9.14
N ASN A 166 15.75 37.45 8.54
CA ASN A 166 14.74 38.37 8.02
C ASN A 166 13.91 37.74 6.89
N ILE A 167 14.54 37.01 5.97
CA ILE A 167 13.86 36.36 4.84
C ILE A 167 12.91 35.26 5.35
N ASN A 168 13.37 34.40 6.26
CA ASN A 168 12.55 33.34 6.83
C ASN A 168 11.39 33.90 7.67
N GLN A 169 11.60 34.98 8.43
CA GLN A 169 10.52 35.66 9.17
C GLN A 169 9.48 36.28 8.23
N ARG A 170 9.91 36.85 7.10
CA ARG A 170 9.00 37.34 6.06
C ARG A 170 8.16 36.22 5.47
N LEU A 171 8.78 35.09 5.14
CA LEU A 171 8.07 33.93 4.60
C LEU A 171 7.08 33.37 5.62
N ASP A 172 7.53 33.14 6.85
CA ASP A 172 6.70 32.58 7.91
C ASP A 172 5.50 33.48 8.24
N PHE A 173 5.69 34.80 8.26
CA PHE A 173 4.61 35.78 8.41
C PHE A 173 3.62 35.73 7.24
N ALA A 174 4.11 35.64 6.00
CA ALA A 174 3.23 35.55 4.84
C ALA A 174 2.40 34.26 4.86
N ILE A 175 3.01 33.12 5.18
CA ILE A 175 2.33 31.82 5.31
C ILE A 175 1.23 31.89 6.37
N ASP A 176 1.51 32.47 7.53
CA ASP A 176 0.55 32.56 8.63
C ASP A 176 -0.62 33.53 8.29
N ARG A 177 -0.29 34.69 7.70
CA ARG A 177 -1.28 35.71 7.31
C ARG A 177 -2.21 35.23 6.19
N ASP A 178 -1.66 34.57 5.17
CA ASP A 178 -2.35 34.29 3.91
C ASP A 178 -2.76 32.82 3.76
N GLY A 179 -2.18 31.92 4.56
CA GLY A 179 -2.63 30.53 4.69
C GLY A 179 -2.21 29.62 3.52
N PHE A 180 -1.13 29.92 2.82
CA PHE A 180 -0.61 29.06 1.74
C PHE A 180 0.50 28.12 2.26
N THR A 181 0.72 27.01 1.56
CA THR A 181 1.86 26.11 1.86
C THR A 181 3.06 26.48 0.99
N SER A 182 4.22 26.75 1.58
CA SER A 182 5.47 26.96 0.85
C SER A 182 6.29 25.68 0.82
N VAL A 183 6.47 25.07 -0.35
CA VAL A 183 7.21 23.82 -0.54
C VAL A 183 8.58 24.12 -1.14
N VAL A 184 9.63 23.62 -0.50
CA VAL A 184 11.02 24.05 -0.76
C VAL A 184 11.96 22.85 -0.93
N GLY A 185 12.71 22.81 -2.03
CA GLY A 185 13.68 21.75 -2.28
C GLY A 185 14.96 21.87 -1.45
N MET A 186 15.47 20.73 -0.99
CA MET A 186 16.82 20.63 -0.41
C MET A 186 17.92 20.63 -1.48
N GLY A 187 19.18 20.70 -1.09
CA GLY A 187 20.31 20.60 -2.03
C GLY A 187 20.46 19.18 -2.57
N ASN A 188 20.86 19.02 -3.84
CA ASN A 188 21.20 17.71 -4.40
C ASN A 188 22.52 17.18 -3.83
N GLY A 189 22.59 15.86 -3.68
CA GLY A 189 23.74 15.14 -3.15
C GLY A 189 23.70 15.05 -1.62
N ALA A 190 24.04 13.86 -1.10
CA ALA A 190 24.07 13.60 0.33
C ALA A 190 25.05 14.57 1.04
N SER A 191 24.52 15.39 1.94
CA SER A 191 25.26 16.42 2.67
C SER A 191 24.59 16.72 4.01
N THR A 192 25.37 17.05 5.04
CA THR A 192 24.82 17.54 6.32
C THR A 192 24.60 19.05 6.34
N THR A 193 25.11 19.75 5.32
CA THR A 193 24.96 21.21 5.18
C THR A 193 23.69 21.52 4.41
N LEU A 194 22.75 22.19 5.08
CA LEU A 194 21.50 22.64 4.48
C LEU A 194 21.68 23.91 3.64
N PRO A 195 20.86 24.13 2.59
CA PRO A 195 20.75 25.42 1.92
C PRO A 195 20.41 26.55 2.89
N ASP A 196 20.92 27.76 2.62
CA ASP A 196 20.83 28.86 3.57
C ASP A 196 19.43 29.46 3.68
N LEU A 197 18.67 29.51 2.58
CA LEU A 197 17.35 30.15 2.51
C LEU A 197 16.22 29.13 2.39
N LEU A 198 15.04 29.52 2.90
CA LEU A 198 13.72 28.89 2.76
C LEU A 198 13.58 27.48 3.35
N GLY A 199 14.51 26.58 3.08
CA GLY A 199 14.52 25.22 3.61
C GLY A 199 14.68 25.17 5.14
N GLN A 200 15.20 26.25 5.72
CA GLN A 200 15.35 26.45 7.16
C GLN A 200 14.24 27.32 7.78
N SER A 201 13.16 27.67 7.06
CA SER A 201 12.01 28.36 7.65
C SER A 201 11.22 27.41 8.57
N TYR A 202 10.49 27.99 9.54
CA TYR A 202 9.64 27.20 10.44
C TYR A 202 8.38 26.70 9.71
N HIS A 203 7.75 27.56 8.91
CA HIS A 203 6.43 27.29 8.33
C HIS A 203 6.51 26.63 6.94
N SER A 204 7.69 26.63 6.31
CA SER A 204 7.89 25.92 5.04
C SER A 204 7.85 24.39 5.21
N LEU A 205 7.60 23.70 4.11
CA LEU A 205 7.68 22.25 3.97
C LEU A 205 8.88 21.92 3.09
N SER A 206 9.98 21.46 3.69
CA SER A 206 11.20 21.11 2.98
C SER A 206 11.20 19.67 2.48
N VAL A 207 11.75 19.49 1.28
CA VAL A 207 11.63 18.23 0.51
C VAL A 207 12.98 17.69 0.11
N GLY A 208 13.23 16.42 0.45
CA GLY A 208 14.37 15.64 -0.01
C GLY A 208 13.99 14.54 -1.00
N LEU A 209 14.81 13.50 -1.08
CA LEU A 209 14.68 12.36 -2.00
C LEU A 209 14.59 11.04 -1.24
N VAL A 210 13.74 10.13 -1.73
CA VAL A 210 13.60 8.78 -1.18
C VAL A 210 14.91 7.96 -1.24
N ASN A 211 15.82 8.31 -2.16
CA ASN A 211 17.13 7.68 -2.27
C ASN A 211 18.19 8.26 -1.29
N GLY A 212 17.84 9.28 -0.50
CA GLY A 212 18.73 9.91 0.48
C GLY A 212 19.81 10.83 -0.11
N SER A 213 19.83 11.05 -1.43
CA SER A 213 20.85 11.85 -2.12
C SER A 213 20.53 13.35 -2.11
N HIS A 214 20.31 13.90 -0.91
CA HIS A 214 20.00 15.31 -0.68
C HIS A 214 20.68 15.82 0.59
N SER A 215 20.69 17.15 0.75
CA SER A 215 21.14 17.77 2.00
C SER A 215 20.13 17.52 3.12
N ALA A 216 20.57 16.94 4.24
CA ALA A 216 19.74 16.67 5.40
C ALA A 216 20.54 16.86 6.69
N GLY A 217 19.96 17.49 7.70
CA GLY A 217 20.69 17.85 8.91
C GLY A 217 19.97 18.88 9.76
N LEU A 218 20.76 19.58 10.57
CA LEU A 218 20.26 20.58 11.51
C LEU A 218 20.35 21.98 10.90
N THR A 219 19.34 22.82 11.14
CA THR A 219 19.40 24.24 10.76
C THR A 219 20.57 24.93 11.45
N ALA A 220 21.20 25.86 10.73
CA ALA A 220 22.28 26.71 11.22
C ALA A 220 21.85 28.17 11.39
N TRP A 221 20.78 28.59 10.70
CA TRP A 221 20.31 29.97 10.62
C TRP A 221 18.87 30.11 11.14
N ASP A 222 18.52 31.31 11.60
CA ASP A 222 17.18 31.62 12.18
C ASP A 222 16.77 30.63 13.29
N GLY A 223 17.72 30.34 14.19
CA GLY A 223 17.62 29.29 15.20
C GLY A 223 18.24 27.97 14.71
N ALA A 224 19.23 27.48 15.45
CA ALA A 224 19.95 26.26 15.12
C ALA A 224 19.27 25.02 15.73
N GLY A 225 19.50 23.85 15.11
CA GLY A 225 19.17 22.56 15.72
C GLY A 225 17.86 21.91 15.28
N ARG A 226 17.07 22.59 14.45
CA ARG A 226 15.84 22.04 13.84
C ARG A 226 16.15 21.05 12.75
N MET A 227 15.35 20.02 12.57
CA MET A 227 15.63 18.96 11.61
C MET A 227 15.04 19.24 10.23
N LYS A 228 15.81 18.99 9.17
CA LYS A 228 15.37 19.09 7.77
C LYS A 228 15.98 17.95 6.93
N PRO A 229 15.30 17.46 5.87
CA PRO A 229 14.00 17.90 5.37
C PRO A 229 12.82 17.49 6.27
N ASP A 230 11.64 18.06 6.02
CA ASP A 230 10.41 17.66 6.70
C ASP A 230 9.89 16.31 6.15
N LEU A 231 10.01 16.06 4.83
CA LEU A 231 9.69 14.77 4.20
C LEU A 231 10.47 14.55 2.89
N VAL A 232 10.34 13.38 2.27
CA VAL A 232 10.98 13.05 1.00
C VAL A 232 9.98 12.61 -0.08
N ALA A 233 10.37 12.72 -1.36
CA ALA A 233 9.54 12.34 -2.50
C ALA A 233 10.36 11.63 -3.60
N PHE A 234 9.65 11.10 -4.60
CA PHE A 234 10.13 10.09 -5.54
C PHE A 234 10.72 10.72 -6.80
N GLU A 235 12.00 11.09 -6.79
CA GLU A 235 12.72 11.48 -8.00
C GLU A 235 14.24 11.33 -7.81
N GLY A 236 15.00 11.53 -8.91
CA GLY A 236 16.46 11.54 -8.88
C GLY A 236 17.08 12.84 -8.37
N VAL A 237 16.33 13.95 -8.37
CA VAL A 237 16.81 15.30 -7.98
C VAL A 237 15.74 16.08 -7.23
N THR A 238 16.15 16.92 -6.29
CA THR A 238 15.22 17.66 -5.40
C THR A 238 14.35 18.66 -6.15
N SER A 239 14.85 19.20 -7.27
CA SER A 239 14.06 20.08 -8.14
C SER A 239 12.77 19.46 -8.65
N TYR A 240 12.71 18.12 -8.76
CA TYR A 240 11.55 17.39 -9.26
C TYR A 240 10.75 16.71 -8.14
N SER A 241 11.38 16.33 -7.04
CA SER A 241 10.63 15.85 -5.86
C SER A 241 9.86 16.99 -5.16
N THR A 242 10.37 18.21 -5.17
CA THR A 242 9.69 19.40 -4.62
C THR A 242 8.31 19.64 -5.26
N PRO A 243 8.15 19.70 -6.59
CA PRO A 243 6.85 19.91 -7.22
C PRO A 243 5.88 18.72 -7.07
N GLN A 244 6.37 17.49 -6.83
CA GLN A 244 5.52 16.36 -6.45
C GLN A 244 4.84 16.62 -5.09
N VAL A 245 5.60 17.08 -4.10
CA VAL A 245 5.06 17.46 -2.80
C VAL A 245 4.18 18.69 -2.91
N ALA A 246 4.55 19.67 -3.74
CA ALA A 246 3.75 20.87 -3.95
C ALA A 246 2.39 20.57 -4.59
N SER A 247 2.34 19.68 -5.59
CA SER A 247 1.06 19.25 -6.20
C SER A 247 0.19 18.45 -5.22
N ALA A 248 0.77 17.57 -4.41
CA ALA A 248 0.05 16.88 -3.33
C ALA A 248 -0.47 17.84 -2.25
N ALA A 249 0.35 18.79 -1.81
CA ALA A 249 -0.05 19.82 -0.86
C ALA A 249 -1.18 20.70 -1.41
N ALA A 250 -1.18 20.98 -2.72
CA ALA A 250 -2.22 21.76 -3.38
C ALA A 250 -3.57 21.03 -3.40
N LEU A 251 -3.58 19.73 -3.71
CA LEU A 251 -4.77 18.88 -3.64
C LEU A 251 -5.34 18.81 -2.21
N ILE A 252 -4.49 18.56 -1.22
CA ILE A 252 -4.90 18.46 0.19
C ILE A 252 -5.40 19.82 0.72
N SER A 253 -4.67 20.91 0.46
CA SER A 253 -5.05 22.27 0.87
C SER A 253 -6.40 22.68 0.28
N GLU A 254 -6.66 22.38 -0.99
CA GLU A 254 -7.97 22.66 -1.60
C GLU A 254 -9.07 21.81 -0.96
N LYS A 255 -8.82 20.52 -0.70
CA LYS A 255 -9.81 19.66 -0.06
C LYS A 255 -10.18 20.15 1.34
N ILE A 256 -9.20 20.56 2.16
CA ILE A 256 -9.43 21.14 3.50
C ILE A 256 -10.33 22.39 3.43
N ARG A 257 -10.19 23.21 2.38
CA ARG A 257 -10.96 24.45 2.21
C ARG A 257 -12.42 24.22 1.84
N ASN A 258 -12.76 23.02 1.39
CA ASN A 258 -14.11 22.66 1.01
C ASN A 258 -14.90 22.07 2.20
N THR A 259 -16.22 22.25 2.19
CA THR A 259 -17.11 21.61 3.16
C THR A 259 -16.97 20.08 3.05
N PRO A 260 -16.97 19.33 4.16
CA PRO A 260 -17.25 19.75 5.55
C PRO A 260 -16.03 20.16 6.40
N TYR A 261 -14.83 20.31 5.82
CA TYR A 261 -13.59 20.40 6.61
C TYR A 261 -13.21 21.82 7.04
N SER A 262 -13.68 22.85 6.34
CA SER A 262 -13.34 24.27 6.58
C SER A 262 -14.21 25.11 7.55
N PRO A 263 -15.42 24.73 8.03
CA PRO A 263 -16.34 25.68 8.70
C PRO A 263 -15.80 26.43 9.93
N ALA A 264 -14.74 25.94 10.56
CA ALA A 264 -14.16 26.51 11.79
C ALA A 264 -12.65 26.81 11.68
N LEU A 265 -12.06 26.76 10.49
CA LEU A 265 -10.62 26.96 10.28
C LEU A 265 -10.29 28.43 9.99
N SER A 266 -9.33 28.98 10.72
CA SER A 266 -8.67 30.25 10.41
C SER A 266 -7.71 30.11 9.23
N THR A 267 -7.29 31.24 8.65
CA THR A 267 -6.34 31.26 7.53
C THR A 267 -5.04 30.52 7.84
N ALA A 268 -4.49 30.69 9.05
CA ALA A 268 -3.27 30.03 9.49
C ALA A 268 -3.42 28.52 9.73
N ASP A 269 -4.65 28.00 9.87
CA ASP A 269 -4.88 26.57 10.11
C ASP A 269 -4.66 25.73 8.85
N TYR A 270 -4.93 26.28 7.65
CA TYR A 270 -4.75 25.56 6.38
C TYR A 270 -3.34 25.01 6.17
N PRO A 271 -2.25 25.81 6.25
CA PRO A 271 -0.90 25.30 6.09
C PRO A 271 -0.46 24.39 7.25
N ARG A 272 -0.89 24.68 8.49
CA ARG A 272 -0.60 23.81 9.65
C ARG A 272 -1.20 22.42 9.48
N LEU A 273 -2.47 22.35 9.11
CA LEU A 273 -3.17 21.08 8.88
C LEU A 273 -2.64 20.36 7.64
N THR A 274 -2.37 21.07 6.55
CA THR A 274 -1.74 20.48 5.36
C THR A 274 -0.40 19.83 5.72
N LYS A 275 0.45 20.52 6.48
CA LYS A 275 1.73 19.98 6.95
C LYS A 275 1.53 18.77 7.85
N ALA A 276 0.68 18.85 8.87
CA ALA A 276 0.40 17.72 9.76
C ALA A 276 -0.10 16.47 9.00
N LEU A 277 -1.04 16.64 8.06
CA LEU A 277 -1.57 15.54 7.25
C LEU A 277 -0.51 14.86 6.39
N LEU A 278 0.33 15.66 5.69
CA LEU A 278 1.39 15.12 4.84
C LEU A 278 2.46 14.37 5.64
N LEU A 279 2.80 14.87 6.84
CA LEU A 279 3.79 14.23 7.71
C LEU A 279 3.25 12.95 8.38
N ALA A 280 2.02 12.96 8.91
CA ALA A 280 1.39 11.76 9.46
C ALA A 280 1.06 10.72 8.36
N GLY A 281 0.79 11.20 7.15
CA GLY A 281 0.55 10.38 5.97
C GLY A 281 1.83 9.78 5.35
N ALA A 282 3.02 10.23 5.75
CA ALA A 282 4.26 9.80 5.13
C ALA A 282 4.53 8.29 5.33
N ALA A 283 4.78 7.59 4.22
CA ALA A 283 5.07 6.17 4.15
C ALA A 283 6.53 5.87 4.53
N LYS A 284 6.78 4.68 5.06
CA LYS A 284 8.13 4.22 5.47
C LYS A 284 8.64 3.07 4.61
N GLU A 285 7.72 2.33 4.03
CA GLU A 285 7.93 1.15 3.18
C GLU A 285 8.84 1.41 1.97
N PRO A 286 8.80 2.58 1.30
CA PRO A 286 9.68 2.86 0.17
C PRO A 286 11.12 3.22 0.58
N LEU A 287 11.38 3.41 1.87
CA LEU A 287 12.68 3.89 2.35
C LEU A 287 13.60 2.71 2.67
N PRO A 288 14.91 2.82 2.41
CA PRO A 288 15.85 1.76 2.76
C PRO A 288 15.94 1.56 4.28
N PHE A 289 15.72 2.63 5.05
CA PHE A 289 15.59 2.63 6.50
C PHE A 289 14.84 3.88 6.94
N TRP A 290 14.26 3.85 8.13
CA TRP A 290 13.76 5.04 8.81
C TRP A 290 13.93 4.86 10.31
N SER A 291 14.62 5.78 10.97
CA SER A 291 14.84 5.75 12.41
C SER A 291 14.95 7.16 12.97
N ARG A 292 14.12 7.44 13.97
CA ARG A 292 14.21 8.70 14.72
C ARG A 292 15.37 8.60 15.72
N PRO A 293 16.33 9.55 15.72
CA PRO A 293 17.56 9.41 16.51
C PRO A 293 17.32 9.28 18.02
N ASP A 294 16.49 10.16 18.57
CA ASP A 294 16.08 10.17 19.98
C ASP A 294 14.81 11.02 20.14
N THR A 295 14.25 11.07 21.35
CA THR A 295 12.99 11.77 21.62
C THR A 295 13.04 13.29 21.45
N THR A 296 14.23 13.92 21.46
CA THR A 296 14.41 15.38 21.28
C THR A 296 14.40 15.81 19.82
N LYS A 297 14.13 14.85 18.92
CA LYS A 297 14.13 15.01 17.47
C LYS A 297 12.78 14.55 16.93
N PRO A 298 12.12 15.34 16.06
CA PRO A 298 10.77 14.99 15.64
C PRO A 298 10.70 13.79 14.71
N TYR A 299 11.73 13.54 13.90
CA TYR A 299 11.71 12.49 12.88
C TYR A 299 13.13 12.07 12.45
N ASP A 300 13.25 11.28 11.39
CA ASP A 300 14.53 10.77 10.86
C ASP A 300 15.42 11.90 10.28
N SER A 301 16.73 11.80 10.48
CA SER A 301 17.70 12.84 10.08
C SER A 301 17.95 12.98 8.59
N VAL A 302 17.56 11.99 7.79
CA VAL A 302 17.72 11.98 6.34
C VAL A 302 16.36 12.10 5.66
N TYR A 303 15.40 11.28 6.07
CA TYR A 303 14.13 11.13 5.36
C TYR A 303 12.97 11.95 5.94
N GLY A 304 13.22 12.73 6.98
CA GLY A 304 12.18 13.50 7.64
C GLY A 304 11.10 12.58 8.21
N ALA A 305 9.83 12.97 8.09
CA ALA A 305 8.70 12.12 8.44
C ALA A 305 8.53 10.90 7.50
N GLY A 306 9.19 10.85 6.34
CA GLY A 306 9.17 9.70 5.42
C GLY A 306 8.78 10.09 3.98
N ALA A 307 8.45 9.09 3.17
CA ALA A 307 8.08 9.27 1.77
C ALA A 307 6.65 9.81 1.61
N LEU A 308 6.46 10.79 0.73
CA LEU A 308 5.16 11.35 0.39
C LEU A 308 4.16 10.25 0.04
N ASN A 309 2.99 10.26 0.67
CA ASN A 309 1.87 9.41 0.30
C ASN A 309 0.54 10.18 0.43
N VAL A 310 -0.02 10.58 -0.72
CA VAL A 310 -1.23 11.40 -0.76
C VAL A 310 -2.48 10.58 -0.41
N PHE A 311 -2.48 9.27 -0.67
CA PHE A 311 -3.56 8.38 -0.25
C PHE A 311 -3.74 8.37 1.27
N LEU A 312 -2.64 8.18 2.01
CA LEU A 312 -2.68 8.14 3.46
C LEU A 312 -3.05 9.51 4.05
N SER A 313 -2.52 10.60 3.47
CA SER A 313 -2.85 11.97 3.87
C SER A 313 -4.34 12.28 3.67
N HIS A 314 -4.90 11.88 2.51
CA HIS A 314 -6.32 12.01 2.21
C HIS A 314 -7.19 11.16 3.13
N ARG A 315 -6.80 9.91 3.41
CA ARG A 315 -7.50 9.04 4.36
C ARG A 315 -7.61 9.62 5.76
N ILE A 316 -6.56 10.28 6.26
CA ILE A 316 -6.63 11.00 7.53
C ILE A 316 -7.66 12.12 7.44
N LEU A 317 -7.61 12.94 6.39
CA LEU A 317 -8.51 14.07 6.22
C LEU A 317 -9.98 13.64 6.20
N ILE A 318 -10.32 12.61 5.41
CA ILE A 318 -11.71 12.14 5.26
C ILE A 318 -12.23 11.34 6.47
N ALA A 319 -11.34 10.86 7.34
CA ALA A 319 -11.74 10.29 8.64
C ALA A 319 -12.37 11.36 9.57
N GLY A 320 -12.19 12.64 9.25
CA GLY A 320 -12.87 13.76 9.87
C GLY A 320 -12.16 14.32 11.10
N GLN A 321 -12.61 15.52 11.52
CA GLN A 321 -12.06 16.18 12.70
C GLN A 321 -12.50 15.47 13.98
N GLN A 322 -11.56 15.30 14.90
CA GLN A 322 -11.69 14.58 16.16
C GLN A 322 -11.25 15.49 17.31
N PRO A 323 -12.17 16.24 17.94
CA PRO A 323 -11.81 17.24 18.95
C PRO A 323 -11.20 16.58 20.20
N ALA A 324 -10.18 17.20 20.78
CA ALA A 324 -9.65 16.79 22.07
C ALA A 324 -10.76 16.73 23.14
N HIS A 325 -10.86 15.60 23.83
CA HIS A 325 -11.86 15.42 24.89
C HIS A 325 -11.24 14.68 26.08
N PRO A 326 -11.20 15.28 27.28
CA PRO A 326 -10.52 14.68 28.44
C PRO A 326 -11.17 13.37 28.92
N SER A 327 -12.40 13.09 28.49
CA SER A 327 -13.13 11.87 28.82
C SER A 327 -13.73 11.11 27.63
N GLY A 328 -13.48 11.56 26.40
CA GLY A 328 -14.10 11.03 25.19
C GLY A 328 -13.15 10.13 24.41
N THR A 329 -13.71 9.23 23.62
CA THR A 329 -12.94 8.43 22.65
C THR A 329 -13.02 9.10 21.28
N VAL A 330 -11.88 9.27 20.62
CA VAL A 330 -11.74 9.67 19.23
C VAL A 330 -11.46 8.44 18.36
N ALA A 331 -11.66 8.58 17.04
CA ALA A 331 -11.29 7.53 16.09
C ALA A 331 -9.77 7.26 16.08
N GLU A 332 -9.40 6.04 15.71
CA GLU A 332 -8.01 5.58 15.57
C GLU A 332 -7.27 6.26 14.40
N THR A 333 -7.99 6.96 13.53
CA THR A 333 -7.47 7.81 12.46
C THR A 333 -8.29 9.09 12.40
N GLY A 334 -7.62 10.23 12.29
CA GLY A 334 -8.29 11.52 12.25
C GLY A 334 -7.32 12.68 12.44
N TRP A 335 -7.89 13.87 12.62
CA TRP A 335 -7.11 15.08 12.82
C TRP A 335 -7.84 16.06 13.75
N ASP A 336 -7.11 17.01 14.30
CA ASP A 336 -7.70 18.12 15.08
C ASP A 336 -6.95 19.41 14.82
N VAL A 337 -7.68 20.52 14.84
CA VAL A 337 -7.12 21.88 14.89
C VAL A 337 -7.61 22.50 16.18
N ASN A 338 -6.69 22.87 17.06
CA ASN A 338 -7.01 23.28 18.41
C ASN A 338 -5.99 24.30 18.93
N THR A 339 -6.20 24.82 20.13
CA THR A 339 -5.26 25.69 20.82
C THR A 339 -4.72 25.00 22.07
N ALA A 340 -3.40 24.86 22.13
CA ALA A 340 -2.69 24.35 23.30
C ALA A 340 -2.56 25.48 24.34
N ASN A 341 -3.50 25.54 25.28
CA ASN A 341 -3.45 26.41 26.48
C ASN A 341 -3.40 25.60 27.79
N SER A 342 -3.57 24.28 27.68
CA SER A 342 -3.42 23.26 28.70
C SER A 342 -3.07 21.95 27.98
N THR A 343 -2.81 20.88 28.73
CA THR A 343 -2.72 19.54 28.13
C THR A 343 -4.01 19.18 27.39
N ARG A 344 -3.86 18.61 26.20
CA ARG A 344 -4.94 18.07 25.36
C ARG A 344 -4.75 16.57 25.20
N LEU A 345 -5.83 15.82 25.35
CA LEU A 345 -5.82 14.36 25.30
C LEU A 345 -6.78 13.85 24.24
N TYR A 346 -6.35 12.81 23.54
CA TYR A 346 -7.08 12.14 22.48
C TYR A 346 -7.00 10.64 22.75
N PHE A 347 -8.04 10.08 23.39
CA PHE A 347 -8.08 8.65 23.69
C PHE A 347 -8.65 7.88 22.51
N PHE A 348 -7.99 6.82 22.05
CA PHE A 348 -8.45 5.98 20.94
C PHE A 348 -8.19 4.51 21.24
N ASP A 349 -8.90 3.64 20.55
CA ASP A 349 -8.80 2.19 20.73
C ASP A 349 -8.24 1.55 19.45
N ILE A 350 -7.21 0.72 19.59
CA ILE A 350 -6.78 -0.22 18.56
C ILE A 350 -7.62 -1.50 18.76
N PRO A 351 -8.47 -1.89 17.80
CA PRO A 351 -9.43 -2.98 17.99
C PRO A 351 -8.81 -4.32 18.41
N SER A 352 -9.47 -5.02 19.32
CA SER A 352 -9.12 -6.39 19.75
C SER A 352 -9.25 -7.40 18.60
N GLY A 353 -8.39 -8.42 18.57
CA GLY A 353 -8.45 -9.52 17.58
C GLY A 353 -7.58 -9.31 16.33
N GLY A 354 -6.84 -8.20 16.25
CA GLY A 354 -5.84 -7.96 15.20
C GLY A 354 -4.40 -8.20 15.68
N THR A 355 -3.45 -8.12 14.74
CA THR A 355 -2.05 -7.88 15.10
C THR A 355 -1.78 -6.42 15.40
N SER A 356 -0.57 -6.15 15.88
CA SER A 356 -0.02 -4.81 15.90
C SER A 356 -0.18 -4.11 14.55
N THR A 357 -0.50 -2.83 14.58
CA THR A 357 -0.70 -1.96 13.41
C THR A 357 0.40 -0.91 13.29
N HIS A 358 0.66 -0.41 12.09
CA HIS A 358 1.40 0.85 11.91
C HIS A 358 0.61 2.00 12.53
N PHE A 359 1.27 2.83 13.34
CA PHE A 359 0.72 4.07 13.87
C PHE A 359 1.63 5.24 13.48
N SER A 360 1.05 6.36 13.09
CA SER A 360 1.78 7.61 12.85
C SER A 360 0.96 8.80 13.34
N ALA A 361 1.62 9.78 13.94
CA ALA A 361 1.02 11.05 14.29
C ALA A 361 1.99 12.20 14.03
N ALA A 362 1.47 13.34 13.58
CA ALA A 362 2.23 14.56 13.38
C ALA A 362 1.48 15.76 13.95
N LEU A 363 2.19 16.55 14.75
CA LEU A 363 1.76 17.83 15.30
C LEU A 363 2.52 18.93 14.57
N SER A 364 1.85 20.02 14.18
CA SER A 364 2.48 21.20 13.62
C SER A 364 1.85 22.47 14.16
N TRP A 365 2.70 23.45 14.49
CA TRP A 365 2.27 24.78 14.92
C TRP A 365 3.17 25.84 14.28
N HIS A 366 2.78 27.10 14.40
CA HIS A 366 3.51 28.23 13.85
C HIS A 366 4.18 29.03 14.97
N ARG A 367 5.32 29.66 14.65
CA ARG A 367 5.91 30.71 15.49
C ARG A 367 5.11 32.00 15.35
N SER A 368 5.07 32.79 16.42
CA SER A 368 4.40 34.09 16.42
C SER A 368 5.33 35.18 15.88
N LEU A 369 4.81 36.04 15.00
CA LEU A 369 5.55 37.12 14.36
C LEU A 369 4.68 38.37 14.27
N ILE A 370 5.20 39.52 14.71
CA ILE A 370 4.53 40.82 14.54
C ILE A 370 5.36 41.65 13.57
N PHE A 371 4.75 42.03 12.44
CA PHE A 371 5.37 42.98 11.51
C PHE A 371 4.90 44.40 11.82
N PHE A 372 5.85 45.31 12.07
CA PHE A 372 5.55 46.72 12.27
C PHE A 372 6.69 47.59 11.72
N ALA A 373 6.34 48.64 10.96
CA ALA A 373 7.27 49.64 10.45
C ALA A 373 8.56 49.07 9.80
N GLY A 374 8.45 48.00 9.00
CA GLY A 374 9.59 47.42 8.29
C GLY A 374 10.42 46.41 9.08
N SER A 375 10.05 46.12 10.32
CA SER A 375 10.77 45.20 11.22
C SER A 375 9.84 44.13 11.80
N PHE A 376 10.41 42.97 12.12
CA PHE A 376 9.73 41.90 12.85
C PHE A 376 10.07 42.00 14.34
N PHE A 377 9.05 41.93 15.17
CA PHE A 377 9.17 41.98 16.62
C PHE A 377 8.63 40.70 17.24
N GLY A 378 9.24 40.31 18.36
CA GLY A 378 8.82 39.16 19.17
C GLY A 378 8.73 37.84 18.41
N PRO A 379 9.69 37.44 17.54
CA PRO A 379 9.69 36.09 16.97
C PRO A 379 9.78 35.07 18.11
N ALA A 380 8.66 34.44 18.44
CA ALA A 380 8.55 33.55 19.58
C ALA A 380 8.05 32.19 19.10
N LEU A 381 8.84 31.16 19.40
CA LEU A 381 8.42 29.78 19.24
C LEU A 381 7.90 29.27 20.58
N THR A 382 6.62 28.93 20.59
CA THR A 382 6.03 28.17 21.70
C THR A 382 6.49 26.72 21.61
N ASN A 383 6.76 26.07 22.74
CA ASN A 383 7.18 24.67 22.76
C ASN A 383 5.99 23.75 23.07
N LEU A 384 5.71 22.82 22.15
CA LEU A 384 4.70 21.78 22.33
C LEU A 384 5.36 20.40 22.27
N ASP A 385 4.97 19.52 23.18
CA ASP A 385 5.36 18.11 23.14
C ASP A 385 4.22 17.26 22.54
N LEU A 386 4.57 16.17 21.85
CA LEU A 386 3.65 15.11 21.45
C LEU A 386 4.05 13.78 22.08
N LYS A 387 3.14 13.14 22.81
CA LYS A 387 3.40 11.88 23.53
C LYS A 387 2.32 10.85 23.25
N LEU A 388 2.69 9.57 23.22
CA LEU A 388 1.79 8.44 23.10
C LEU A 388 1.86 7.59 24.38
N PHE A 389 0.71 7.31 24.97
CA PHE A 389 0.58 6.47 26.17
C PHE A 389 -0.37 5.30 25.91
N THR A 390 -0.17 4.18 26.62
CA THR A 390 -1.29 3.27 26.89
C THR A 390 -2.30 3.97 27.80
N ALA A 391 -3.54 3.49 27.85
CA ALA A 391 -4.55 4.06 28.72
C ALA A 391 -5.53 3.00 29.22
N THR A 392 -6.08 3.22 30.42
CA THR A 392 -7.21 2.47 30.97
C THR A 392 -8.33 3.45 31.26
N GLY A 393 -9.43 3.36 30.51
CA GLY A 393 -10.44 4.41 30.51
C GLY A 393 -9.84 5.75 30.08
N THR A 394 -9.88 6.75 30.97
CA THR A 394 -9.33 8.10 30.73
C THR A 394 -8.04 8.35 31.52
N THR A 395 -7.45 7.29 32.09
CA THR A 395 -6.22 7.36 32.87
C THR A 395 -5.05 6.95 31.99
N LEU A 396 -4.03 7.80 31.92
CA LEU A 396 -2.78 7.50 31.21
C LEU A 396 -2.01 6.39 31.94
N GLY A 397 -1.51 5.43 31.16
CA GLY A 397 -0.63 4.37 31.60
C GLY A 397 0.82 4.64 31.21
N THR A 398 1.50 3.61 30.72
CA THR A 398 2.90 3.66 30.28
C THR A 398 3.05 4.53 29.03
N GLN A 399 4.03 5.44 29.04
CA GLN A 399 4.44 6.17 27.84
C GLN A 399 5.11 5.20 26.85
N ILE A 400 4.53 5.07 25.66
CA ILE A 400 5.08 4.25 24.57
C ILE A 400 6.14 5.04 23.82
N ASP A 401 5.85 6.31 23.52
CA ASP A 401 6.73 7.15 22.72
C ASP A 401 6.52 8.64 23.01
N ALA A 402 7.52 9.46 22.70
CA ALA A 402 7.48 10.90 22.88
C ALA A 402 8.35 11.63 21.86
N SER A 403 7.90 12.81 21.45
CA SER A 403 8.57 13.74 20.57
C SER A 403 8.60 15.09 21.28
N LEU A 404 9.81 15.56 21.59
CA LEU A 404 10.15 16.54 22.64
C LEU A 404 11.20 17.56 22.14
N SER A 405 11.17 17.90 20.85
CA SER A 405 12.08 18.92 20.34
C SER A 405 11.74 20.27 20.96
N THR A 406 12.75 20.95 21.48
CA THR A 406 12.60 22.29 22.06
C THR A 406 12.79 23.41 21.03
N VAL A 407 13.15 23.06 19.80
CA VAL A 407 13.54 24.00 18.75
C VAL A 407 12.70 23.85 17.48
N ASP A 408 12.10 22.68 17.23
CA ASP A 408 11.22 22.45 16.08
C ASP A 408 9.79 22.93 16.36
N ASN A 409 9.05 23.24 15.29
CA ASN A 409 7.61 23.54 15.34
C ASN A 409 6.74 22.40 14.81
N VAL A 410 7.32 21.20 14.88
CA VAL A 410 6.75 19.93 14.44
C VAL A 410 7.15 18.88 15.46
N GLU A 411 6.22 18.00 15.78
CA GLU A 411 6.51 16.76 16.49
C GLU A 411 5.92 15.59 15.71
N HIS A 412 6.63 14.46 15.64
CA HIS A 412 6.15 13.29 14.92
C HIS A 412 6.44 11.99 15.69
N LEU A 413 5.46 11.10 15.68
CA LEU A 413 5.53 9.77 16.29
C LEU A 413 5.29 8.73 15.21
N TYR A 414 6.03 7.63 15.26
CA TYR A 414 5.80 6.47 14.40
C TYR A 414 6.07 5.19 15.17
N GLN A 415 5.13 4.26 15.10
CA GLN A 415 5.27 2.91 15.62
C GLN A 415 5.02 1.92 14.50
N ALA A 416 6.04 1.12 14.17
CA ALA A 416 5.90 0.02 13.22
C ALA A 416 4.99 -1.10 13.76
N THR A 417 4.78 -1.16 15.07
CA THR A 417 3.86 -2.10 15.69
C THR A 417 3.22 -1.46 16.92
N LEU A 418 1.91 -1.20 16.86
CA LEU A 418 1.08 -0.80 17.99
C LEU A 418 0.04 -1.89 18.24
N ALA A 419 0.18 -2.60 19.36
CA ALA A 419 -0.69 -3.73 19.71
C ALA A 419 -2.16 -3.30 19.93
N PRO A 420 -3.12 -4.25 19.87
CA PRO A 420 -4.49 -3.99 20.32
C PRO A 420 -4.52 -3.47 21.76
N GLY A 421 -5.35 -2.45 22.01
CA GLY A 421 -5.42 -1.80 23.30
C GLY A 421 -5.91 -0.37 23.20
N ARG A 422 -6.09 0.26 24.36
CA ARG A 422 -6.48 1.66 24.46
C ARG A 422 -5.25 2.54 24.66
N TYR A 423 -5.23 3.66 23.94
CA TYR A 423 -4.12 4.59 23.90
C TYR A 423 -4.59 6.02 24.05
N ALA A 424 -3.64 6.92 24.31
CA ALA A 424 -3.86 8.35 24.34
C ALA A 424 -2.71 9.09 23.66
N LEU A 425 -3.04 9.96 22.70
CA LEU A 425 -2.14 11.04 22.30
C LEU A 425 -2.29 12.19 23.28
N GLN A 426 -1.16 12.77 23.68
CA GLN A 426 -1.09 13.94 24.54
C GLN A 426 -0.33 15.06 23.82
N VAL A 427 -0.97 16.22 23.70
CA VAL A 427 -0.32 17.48 23.29
C VAL A 427 -0.17 18.36 24.52
N SER A 428 1.05 18.77 24.83
CA SER A 428 1.35 19.55 26.04
C SER A 428 2.11 20.83 25.69
N LEU A 429 1.58 21.98 26.15
CA LEU A 429 2.30 23.24 26.15
C LEU A 429 3.36 23.21 27.27
N THR A 430 4.64 23.22 26.91
CA THR A 430 5.75 23.13 27.88
C THR A 430 6.50 24.46 28.08
N ASN A 431 6.48 25.35 27.09
CA ASN A 431 7.01 26.71 27.22
C ASN A 431 6.30 27.66 26.24
N GLY A 432 6.10 28.92 26.64
CA GLY A 432 5.46 29.94 25.80
C GLY A 432 4.01 30.22 26.17
N SER A 433 3.27 30.79 25.22
CA SER A 433 1.86 31.18 25.41
C SER A 433 0.92 30.20 24.71
N ALA A 434 -0.39 30.36 24.94
CA ALA A 434 -1.39 29.59 24.22
C ALA A 434 -1.15 29.67 22.70
N THR A 435 -1.01 28.52 22.03
CA THR A 435 -0.67 28.47 20.61
C THR A 435 -1.62 27.55 19.82
N PRO A 436 -2.13 27.99 18.66
CA PRO A 436 -2.84 27.13 17.73
C PRO A 436 -1.94 26.04 17.14
N TYR A 437 -2.47 24.83 16.98
CA TYR A 437 -1.79 23.69 16.35
C TYR A 437 -2.74 22.90 15.46
N ALA A 438 -2.16 22.09 14.58
CA ALA A 438 -2.84 21.01 13.89
C ALA A 438 -2.20 19.67 14.26
N LEU A 439 -3.01 18.67 14.56
CA LEU A 439 -2.61 17.31 14.86
C LEU A 439 -3.27 16.38 13.84
N ALA A 440 -2.52 15.45 13.27
CA ALA A 440 -3.02 14.40 12.39
C ALA A 440 -2.49 13.05 12.87
N TRP A 441 -3.29 12.00 12.84
CA TRP A 441 -2.86 10.65 13.19
C TRP A 441 -3.57 9.59 12.37
N ARG A 442 -2.93 8.44 12.23
CA ARG A 442 -3.49 7.27 11.58
C ARG A 442 -3.03 5.98 12.21
N THR A 443 -3.85 4.97 11.98
CA THR A 443 -3.50 3.56 12.12
C THR A 443 -3.77 2.83 10.80
N SER A 444 -3.02 1.78 10.52
CA SER A 444 -3.32 0.91 9.38
C SER A 444 -4.26 -0.24 9.78
N PRO A 445 -5.20 -0.68 8.92
CA PRO A 445 -5.88 -1.96 9.14
C PRO A 445 -4.87 -3.12 9.13
N SER A 446 -5.02 -4.07 10.05
CA SER A 446 -4.30 -5.36 9.98
C SER A 446 -5.11 -6.35 9.14
N VAL A 447 -4.45 -7.15 8.29
CA VAL A 447 -5.12 -8.11 7.40
C VAL A 447 -4.63 -9.53 7.64
N SER A 448 -5.56 -10.47 7.80
CA SER A 448 -5.30 -11.90 7.91
C SER A 448 -6.00 -12.70 6.81
N VAL A 449 -5.54 -13.92 6.59
CA VAL A 449 -6.04 -14.88 5.61
C VAL A 449 -6.30 -16.21 6.32
N ALA A 450 -7.43 -16.83 6.03
CA ALA A 450 -7.78 -18.17 6.49
C ALA A 450 -8.27 -19.04 5.32
N ASP A 451 -7.95 -20.33 5.36
CA ASP A 451 -8.42 -21.37 4.44
C ASP A 451 -9.77 -21.95 4.89
N THR A 452 -10.84 -21.17 4.75
CA THR A 452 -12.19 -21.57 5.17
C THR A 452 -12.71 -22.85 4.50
N THR A 453 -12.25 -23.14 3.28
CA THR A 453 -12.32 -24.49 2.69
C THR A 453 -10.91 -24.86 2.26
N SER A 454 -10.30 -25.84 2.93
CA SER A 454 -8.87 -26.14 2.81
C SER A 454 -8.50 -27.00 1.60
N VAL A 455 -9.49 -27.50 0.86
CA VAL A 455 -9.30 -28.45 -0.25
C VAL A 455 -10.05 -28.02 -1.50
N ALA A 456 -9.33 -27.93 -2.62
CA ALA A 456 -9.87 -27.88 -3.97
C ALA A 456 -9.75 -29.28 -4.59
N ARG A 457 -10.75 -29.75 -5.35
CA ARG A 457 -10.75 -31.12 -5.91
C ARG A 457 -10.94 -31.12 -7.41
N GLU A 458 -10.01 -31.72 -8.15
CA GLU A 458 -10.13 -31.87 -9.59
C GLU A 458 -11.25 -32.84 -9.98
N ALA A 459 -11.57 -33.83 -9.13
CA ALA A 459 -12.58 -34.85 -9.41
C ALA A 459 -14.00 -34.30 -9.65
N ASP A 460 -14.39 -33.26 -8.91
CA ASP A 460 -15.74 -32.67 -9.00
C ASP A 460 -15.71 -31.14 -9.15
N THR A 461 -14.53 -30.57 -9.39
CA THR A 461 -14.28 -29.13 -9.52
C THR A 461 -14.65 -28.30 -8.27
N SER A 462 -14.77 -28.93 -7.10
CA SER A 462 -15.04 -28.21 -5.85
C SER A 462 -13.90 -27.24 -5.54
N PRO A 463 -14.19 -25.95 -5.26
CA PRO A 463 -13.15 -24.97 -4.98
C PRO A 463 -12.68 -25.03 -3.52
N ALA A 464 -11.40 -24.74 -3.31
CA ALA A 464 -10.94 -24.24 -2.01
C ALA A 464 -11.37 -22.78 -1.84
N VAL A 465 -11.44 -22.28 -0.61
CA VAL A 465 -11.88 -20.91 -0.33
C VAL A 465 -10.97 -20.27 0.69
N PHE A 466 -10.31 -19.19 0.30
CA PHE A 466 -9.65 -18.28 1.21
C PHE A 466 -10.63 -17.20 1.70
N THR A 467 -10.54 -16.83 2.97
CA THR A 467 -11.23 -15.68 3.54
C THR A 467 -10.19 -14.67 4.01
N VAL A 468 -10.22 -13.47 3.43
CA VAL A 468 -9.36 -12.35 3.79
C VAL A 468 -10.12 -11.43 4.72
N THR A 469 -9.58 -11.14 5.90
CA THR A 469 -10.25 -10.37 6.96
C THR A 469 -9.40 -9.17 7.36
N ARG A 470 -10.03 -8.04 7.65
CA ARG A 470 -9.38 -6.82 8.16
C ARG A 470 -9.82 -6.45 9.56
N THR A 471 -8.99 -5.68 10.26
CA THR A 471 -9.34 -4.94 11.47
C THR A 471 -9.49 -3.43 11.21
N GLY A 472 -9.94 -2.68 12.22
CA GLY A 472 -10.14 -1.23 12.14
C GLY A 472 -11.48 -0.82 11.54
N SER A 473 -11.65 0.47 11.29
CA SER A 473 -12.85 1.03 10.65
C SER A 473 -13.21 0.33 9.33
N THR A 474 -14.51 0.03 9.15
CA THR A 474 -15.05 -0.52 7.91
C THR A 474 -15.65 0.50 6.96
N THR A 475 -15.62 1.80 7.30
CA THR A 475 -16.33 2.85 6.56
C THR A 475 -15.87 3.00 5.11
N SER A 476 -14.56 2.83 4.87
CA SER A 476 -13.97 2.82 3.52
C SER A 476 -13.69 1.40 3.05
N PRO A 477 -13.70 1.15 1.72
CA PRO A 477 -13.23 -0.12 1.18
C PRO A 477 -11.71 -0.28 1.40
N LEU A 478 -11.24 -1.52 1.44
CA LEU A 478 -9.82 -1.85 1.56
C LEU A 478 -9.37 -2.75 0.40
N TYR A 479 -8.42 -2.26 -0.40
CA TYR A 479 -7.71 -3.07 -1.37
C TYR A 479 -6.57 -3.81 -0.67
N VAL A 480 -6.55 -5.14 -0.81
CA VAL A 480 -5.53 -6.02 -0.24
C VAL A 480 -4.73 -6.64 -1.38
N PRO A 481 -3.48 -6.21 -1.62
CA PRO A 481 -2.57 -6.89 -2.53
C PRO A 481 -2.24 -8.29 -2.05
N LEU A 482 -2.18 -9.24 -2.98
CA LEU A 482 -2.00 -10.67 -2.72
C LEU A 482 -0.76 -11.19 -3.44
N SER A 483 -0.05 -12.12 -2.82
CA SER A 483 1.01 -12.91 -3.43
C SER A 483 0.69 -14.40 -3.34
N TRP A 484 1.10 -15.13 -4.38
CA TRP A 484 0.77 -16.54 -4.57
C TRP A 484 2.05 -17.37 -4.61
N SER A 485 2.04 -18.52 -3.93
CA SER A 485 3.11 -19.51 -3.95
C SER A 485 2.54 -20.91 -3.77
N GLY A 486 3.39 -21.93 -3.64
CA GLY A 486 3.00 -23.33 -3.56
C GLY A 486 3.54 -24.14 -4.75
N THR A 487 3.14 -25.40 -4.84
CA THR A 487 3.58 -26.30 -5.92
C THR A 487 2.63 -26.31 -7.13
N ALA A 488 1.41 -25.80 -6.99
CA ALA A 488 0.48 -25.69 -8.10
C ALA A 488 0.78 -24.46 -8.99
N VAL A 489 0.60 -24.62 -10.31
CA VAL A 489 0.84 -23.58 -11.31
C VAL A 489 -0.47 -22.90 -11.70
N SER A 490 -0.55 -21.58 -11.50
CA SER A 490 -1.69 -20.75 -11.90
C SER A 490 -1.92 -20.81 -13.41
N GLY A 491 -3.18 -20.95 -13.83
CA GLY A 491 -3.57 -21.06 -15.23
C GLY A 491 -3.42 -22.45 -15.83
N THR A 492 -2.70 -23.35 -15.15
CA THR A 492 -2.57 -24.77 -15.52
C THR A 492 -3.39 -25.66 -14.60
N HIS A 493 -3.11 -25.63 -13.29
CA HIS A 493 -3.77 -26.50 -12.30
C HIS A 493 -5.00 -25.87 -11.66
N TYR A 494 -5.12 -24.54 -11.69
CA TYR A 494 -6.27 -23.79 -11.19
C TYR A 494 -6.43 -22.50 -11.99
N LEU A 495 -7.64 -21.94 -12.01
CA LEU A 495 -7.91 -20.68 -12.71
C LEU A 495 -7.03 -19.54 -12.16
N ASN A 496 -6.60 -18.63 -13.04
CA ASN A 496 -5.75 -17.50 -12.63
C ASN A 496 -6.43 -16.67 -11.53
N PRO A 497 -5.87 -16.63 -10.31
CA PRO A 497 -6.43 -15.84 -9.24
C PRO A 497 -6.06 -14.37 -9.42
N PRO A 498 -6.78 -13.43 -8.79
CA PRO A 498 -6.41 -12.03 -8.82
C PRO A 498 -5.15 -11.76 -7.98
N ASN A 499 -4.42 -10.71 -8.32
CA ASN A 499 -3.27 -10.21 -7.53
C ASN A 499 -3.69 -9.25 -6.39
N ALA A 500 -4.98 -8.98 -6.25
CA ALA A 500 -5.54 -8.19 -5.16
C ALA A 500 -7.00 -8.56 -4.93
N ILE A 501 -7.48 -8.38 -3.70
CA ILE A 501 -8.91 -8.51 -3.35
C ILE A 501 -9.42 -7.23 -2.71
N LEU A 502 -10.67 -6.89 -3.02
CA LEU A 502 -11.38 -5.78 -2.38
C LEU A 502 -12.19 -6.31 -1.20
N ILE A 503 -12.00 -5.74 -0.03
CA ILE A 503 -12.96 -5.80 1.08
C ILE A 503 -13.84 -4.55 0.96
N PRO A 504 -15.14 -4.68 0.60
CA PRO A 504 -16.01 -3.54 0.39
C PRO A 504 -16.20 -2.64 1.63
N ALA A 505 -16.63 -1.40 1.40
CA ALA A 505 -17.11 -0.54 2.49
C ALA A 505 -18.25 -1.24 3.26
N GLY A 506 -18.23 -1.12 4.58
CA GLY A 506 -19.14 -1.81 5.50
C GLY A 506 -18.78 -3.27 5.79
N ALA A 507 -17.88 -3.90 5.03
CA ALA A 507 -17.47 -5.29 5.24
C ALA A 507 -16.13 -5.40 6.00
N SER A 508 -16.00 -6.43 6.83
CA SER A 508 -14.75 -6.79 7.52
C SER A 508 -13.98 -7.93 6.84
N SER A 509 -14.59 -8.60 5.86
CA SER A 509 -13.94 -9.70 5.12
C SER A 509 -14.43 -9.82 3.68
N SER A 510 -13.68 -10.57 2.88
CA SER A 510 -14.02 -10.97 1.51
C SER A 510 -13.50 -12.38 1.25
N THR A 511 -14.21 -13.17 0.44
CA THR A 511 -13.84 -14.55 0.13
C THR A 511 -13.29 -14.67 -1.28
N LEU A 512 -12.35 -15.59 -1.48
CA LEU A 512 -11.70 -15.87 -2.74
C LEU A 512 -11.73 -17.38 -3.01
N PRO A 513 -12.63 -17.85 -3.89
CA PRO A 513 -12.65 -19.24 -4.31
C PRO A 513 -11.50 -19.53 -5.28
N ILE A 514 -10.87 -20.68 -5.11
CA ILE A 514 -9.83 -21.22 -6.00
C ILE A 514 -10.41 -22.43 -6.71
N THR A 515 -10.74 -22.24 -7.98
CA THR A 515 -11.36 -23.28 -8.80
C THR A 515 -10.27 -24.11 -9.49
N PRO A 516 -10.22 -25.42 -9.24
CA PRO A 516 -9.25 -26.30 -9.87
C PRO A 516 -9.54 -26.47 -11.37
N VAL A 517 -8.51 -26.72 -12.16
CA VAL A 517 -8.65 -27.17 -13.55
C VAL A 517 -8.58 -28.68 -13.55
N SER A 518 -9.69 -29.33 -13.93
CA SER A 518 -9.72 -30.79 -14.04
C SER A 518 -9.03 -31.23 -15.34
N ASP A 519 -7.99 -32.06 -15.23
CA ASP A 519 -7.41 -32.80 -16.35
C ASP A 519 -7.22 -34.29 -16.01
N ASN A 520 -6.50 -35.04 -16.84
CA ASN A 520 -6.24 -36.47 -16.63
C ASN A 520 -4.73 -36.76 -16.53
N LEU A 521 -3.95 -35.79 -16.04
CA LEU A 521 -2.52 -35.94 -15.82
C LEU A 521 -2.27 -36.35 -14.37
N ALA A 522 -1.49 -37.40 -14.17
CA ALA A 522 -1.05 -37.82 -12.84
C ALA A 522 0.06 -36.88 -12.35
N GLN A 523 -0.29 -35.98 -11.44
CA GLN A 523 0.61 -34.92 -10.99
C GLN A 523 0.65 -34.82 -9.45
N GLY A 524 -0.19 -35.59 -8.76
CA GLY A 524 -0.28 -35.67 -7.32
C GLY A 524 -0.91 -34.42 -6.70
N ASP A 525 -1.17 -34.50 -5.39
CA ASP A 525 -1.68 -33.37 -4.63
C ASP A 525 -0.67 -32.21 -4.64
N ARG A 526 -1.16 -31.00 -4.86
CA ARG A 526 -0.35 -29.78 -4.93
C ARG A 526 -0.84 -28.75 -3.91
N THR A 527 0.01 -27.79 -3.60
CA THR A 527 -0.33 -26.71 -2.65
C THR A 527 -0.53 -25.39 -3.36
N ILE A 528 -1.46 -24.60 -2.84
CA ILE A 528 -1.67 -23.20 -3.21
C ILE A 528 -1.61 -22.40 -1.93
N THR A 529 -0.65 -21.49 -1.84
CA THR A 529 -0.45 -20.62 -0.69
C THR A 529 -0.78 -19.19 -1.08
N LEU A 530 -1.74 -18.60 -0.37
CA LEU A 530 -2.09 -17.19 -0.48
C LEU A 530 -1.41 -16.42 0.66
N SER A 531 -0.73 -15.32 0.34
CA SER A 531 -0.21 -14.39 1.34
C SER A 531 -0.64 -12.95 1.06
N VAL A 532 -0.81 -12.14 2.11
CA VAL A 532 -0.96 -10.68 1.99
C VAL A 532 0.39 -10.10 1.58
N ALA A 533 0.44 -9.37 0.46
CA ALA A 533 1.65 -8.70 0.03
C ALA A 533 1.89 -7.41 0.82
N THR A 534 3.14 -6.97 0.89
CA THR A 534 3.54 -5.71 1.53
C THR A 534 2.86 -4.52 0.86
N ASP A 535 2.33 -3.62 1.68
CA ASP A 535 1.57 -2.47 1.18
C ASP A 535 1.57 -1.32 2.19
N PHE A 536 1.61 -0.07 1.71
CA PHE A 536 1.66 1.12 2.57
C PHE A 536 0.36 1.39 3.35
N SER A 537 -0.76 0.81 2.93
CA SER A 537 -2.10 1.12 3.44
C SER A 537 -2.63 0.13 4.47
N LEU A 538 -1.89 -0.94 4.75
CA LEU A 538 -2.26 -2.00 5.67
C LEU A 538 -1.02 -2.58 6.39
N SER A 539 -1.26 -3.38 7.42
CA SER A 539 -0.24 -4.21 8.05
C SER A 539 -0.58 -5.69 7.85
N ALA A 540 0.41 -6.51 7.51
CA ALA A 540 0.23 -7.95 7.45
C ALA A 540 -0.01 -8.50 8.87
N GLY A 541 -1.10 -9.24 9.04
CA GLY A 541 -1.45 -9.93 10.27
C GLY A 541 -0.53 -11.12 10.60
N SER A 542 -0.74 -11.74 11.75
CA SER A 542 0.05 -12.88 12.24
C SER A 542 -0.29 -14.13 11.46
N ALA A 543 -1.53 -14.21 11.00
CA ALA A 543 -2.02 -15.16 10.02
C ALA A 543 -2.18 -14.47 8.65
N ALA A 544 -1.12 -13.81 8.13
CA ALA A 544 -1.15 -13.17 6.81
C ALA A 544 -0.97 -14.14 5.64
N SER A 545 -0.90 -15.45 5.91
CA SER A 545 -0.72 -16.49 4.90
C SER A 545 -1.53 -17.73 5.27
N ALA A 546 -2.12 -18.38 4.26
CA ALA A 546 -2.82 -19.65 4.39
C ALA A 546 -2.53 -20.54 3.18
N THR A 547 -2.59 -21.86 3.37
CA THR A 547 -2.32 -22.85 2.33
C THR A 547 -3.50 -23.78 2.19
N VAL A 548 -3.94 -24.01 0.96
CA VAL A 548 -4.94 -25.02 0.60
C VAL A 548 -4.28 -26.14 -0.21
N THR A 549 -4.87 -27.33 -0.15
CA THR A 549 -4.47 -28.47 -0.98
C THR A 549 -5.34 -28.52 -2.22
N LEU A 550 -4.70 -28.64 -3.38
CA LEU A 550 -5.32 -29.04 -4.63
C LEU A 550 -5.19 -30.56 -4.75
N GLN A 551 -6.30 -31.27 -4.58
CA GLN A 551 -6.37 -32.72 -4.74
C GLN A 551 -6.52 -33.10 -6.21
N ASP A 552 -5.60 -33.96 -6.64
CA ASP A 552 -5.67 -34.62 -7.94
C ASP A 552 -6.83 -35.64 -7.93
N LYS A 553 -7.23 -36.14 -9.10
CA LYS A 553 -8.25 -37.19 -9.18
C LYS A 553 -7.74 -38.47 -8.51
N PRO A 554 -8.60 -39.26 -7.83
CA PRO A 554 -8.12 -40.41 -7.06
C PRO A 554 -7.31 -41.42 -7.88
N PHE A 555 -7.73 -41.77 -9.10
CA PHE A 555 -6.93 -42.60 -10.00
C PHE A 555 -5.60 -41.95 -10.42
N ASP A 556 -5.58 -40.65 -10.67
CA ASP A 556 -4.39 -39.94 -11.14
C ASP A 556 -3.37 -39.75 -10.00
N ALA A 557 -3.85 -39.49 -8.78
CA ALA A 557 -3.06 -39.58 -7.56
C ALA A 557 -2.49 -41.00 -7.34
N TRP A 558 -3.27 -42.05 -7.58
CA TRP A 558 -2.76 -43.43 -7.51
C TRP A 558 -1.65 -43.64 -8.54
N ARG A 559 -1.84 -43.26 -9.80
CA ARG A 559 -0.81 -43.35 -10.84
C ARG A 559 0.46 -42.63 -10.44
N PHE A 560 0.34 -41.42 -9.89
CA PHE A 560 1.47 -40.62 -9.43
C PHE A 560 2.33 -41.35 -8.38
N THR A 561 1.71 -42.16 -7.51
CA THR A 561 2.44 -42.94 -6.50
C THR A 561 3.04 -44.25 -7.01
N ARG A 562 2.54 -44.76 -8.14
CA ARG A 562 2.92 -46.09 -8.66
C ARG A 562 3.91 -46.02 -9.82
N PHE A 563 3.90 -44.94 -10.59
CA PHE A 563 4.71 -44.80 -11.79
C PHE A 563 5.77 -43.70 -11.65
N THR A 564 6.91 -43.86 -12.32
CA THR A 564 7.91 -42.79 -12.43
C THR A 564 7.44 -41.71 -13.40
N THR A 565 8.07 -40.53 -13.37
CA THR A 565 7.76 -39.43 -14.30
C THR A 565 7.83 -39.86 -15.77
N GLU A 566 8.81 -40.71 -16.12
CA GLU A 566 8.97 -41.24 -17.48
C GLU A 566 7.83 -42.22 -17.83
N GLU A 567 7.43 -43.08 -16.90
CA GLU A 567 6.31 -44.02 -17.08
C GLU A 567 4.97 -43.29 -17.21
N LEU A 568 4.79 -42.18 -16.47
CA LEU A 568 3.60 -41.32 -16.57
C LEU A 568 3.47 -40.60 -17.91
N ALA A 569 4.58 -40.38 -18.61
CA ALA A 569 4.58 -39.79 -19.94
C ALA A 569 4.19 -40.79 -21.04
N ASP A 570 4.18 -42.09 -20.75
CA ASP A 570 3.81 -43.15 -21.68
C ASP A 570 2.47 -43.80 -21.31
N SER A 571 1.43 -43.47 -22.08
CA SER A 571 0.09 -44.03 -21.91
C SER A 571 0.03 -45.55 -22.12
N ALA A 572 1.01 -46.16 -22.81
CA ALA A 572 1.09 -47.61 -22.97
C ALA A 572 1.57 -48.32 -21.70
N ILE A 573 2.10 -47.58 -20.73
CA ILE A 573 2.55 -48.08 -19.42
C ILE A 573 1.56 -47.66 -18.33
N SER A 574 1.21 -46.37 -18.26
CA SER A 574 0.43 -45.82 -17.13
C SER A 574 -1.02 -45.45 -17.47
N GLY A 575 -1.47 -45.71 -18.70
CA GLY A 575 -2.85 -45.46 -19.10
C GLY A 575 -3.84 -46.46 -18.49
N ASP A 576 -5.14 -46.11 -18.49
CA ASP A 576 -6.22 -46.92 -17.91
C ASP A 576 -6.23 -48.37 -18.41
N SER A 577 -5.92 -48.59 -19.70
CA SER A 577 -5.92 -49.92 -20.35
C SER A 577 -4.53 -50.58 -20.45
N ALA A 578 -3.49 -49.96 -19.92
CA ALA A 578 -2.14 -50.51 -19.95
C ALA A 578 -1.99 -51.65 -18.93
N ASP A 579 -1.11 -52.59 -19.23
CA ASP A 579 -0.80 -53.79 -18.44
C ASP A 579 0.74 -53.97 -18.44
N PRO A 580 1.45 -53.27 -17.53
CA PRO A 580 2.92 -53.23 -17.53
C PRO A 580 3.60 -54.54 -17.13
N ASP A 581 2.93 -55.38 -16.33
CA ASP A 581 3.47 -56.65 -15.85
C ASP A 581 2.95 -57.88 -16.61
N ALA A 582 2.04 -57.65 -17.57
CA ALA A 582 1.54 -58.61 -18.54
C ALA A 582 0.78 -59.79 -17.92
N ASP A 583 0.07 -59.55 -16.82
CA ASP A 583 -0.77 -60.55 -16.17
C ASP A 583 -2.23 -60.57 -16.68
N GLY A 584 -2.56 -59.65 -17.58
CA GLY A 584 -3.86 -59.51 -18.21
C GLY A 584 -4.81 -58.54 -17.49
N ILE A 585 -4.36 -57.86 -16.43
CA ILE A 585 -5.14 -56.89 -15.68
C ILE A 585 -4.69 -55.47 -16.03
N SER A 586 -5.63 -54.66 -16.53
CA SER A 586 -5.32 -53.26 -16.85
C SER A 586 -5.16 -52.41 -15.58
N ASN A 587 -4.37 -51.35 -15.63
CA ASN A 587 -4.21 -50.38 -14.54
C ASN A 587 -5.52 -49.88 -13.90
N LEU A 588 -6.59 -49.67 -14.69
CA LEU A 588 -7.89 -49.28 -14.12
C LEU A 588 -8.51 -50.39 -13.25
N LEU A 589 -8.39 -51.64 -13.69
CA LEU A 589 -8.82 -52.80 -12.91
C LEU A 589 -7.91 -53.02 -11.70
N GLU A 590 -6.60 -52.79 -11.85
CA GLU A 590 -5.63 -52.83 -10.77
C GLU A 590 -6.00 -51.87 -9.65
N TYR A 591 -6.26 -50.61 -10.03
CA TYR A 591 -6.78 -49.61 -9.12
C TYR A 591 -8.12 -50.05 -8.50
N ALA A 592 -9.06 -50.54 -9.30
CA ALA A 592 -10.38 -50.92 -8.84
C ALA A 592 -10.41 -52.08 -7.84
N LEU A 593 -9.46 -53.00 -7.94
CA LEU A 593 -9.35 -54.19 -7.10
C LEU A 593 -8.29 -54.03 -6.00
N GLY A 594 -7.49 -52.96 -6.07
CA GLY A 594 -6.43 -52.63 -5.12
C GLY A 594 -5.20 -53.53 -5.28
N THR A 595 -4.92 -53.98 -6.50
CA THR A 595 -3.79 -54.84 -6.90
C THR A 595 -2.56 -54.00 -7.34
N GLU A 596 -1.44 -54.65 -7.71
CA GLU A 596 -0.15 -53.97 -7.97
C GLU A 596 0.20 -53.92 -9.48
N PRO A 597 0.23 -52.74 -10.13
CA PRO A 597 0.30 -52.61 -11.60
C PRO A 597 1.66 -52.94 -12.24
N LYS A 598 2.64 -53.38 -11.45
CA LYS A 598 4.02 -53.66 -11.89
C LYS A 598 4.55 -54.98 -11.34
N SER A 599 3.69 -55.81 -10.76
CA SER A 599 4.05 -57.07 -10.15
C SER A 599 2.90 -58.06 -10.32
N PRO A 600 3.06 -59.12 -11.13
CA PRO A 600 1.96 -60.01 -11.48
C PRO A 600 1.18 -60.51 -10.27
N ASP A 601 -0.13 -60.34 -10.30
CA ASP A 601 -0.97 -60.62 -9.15
C ASP A 601 -1.28 -62.11 -8.98
N THR A 602 -1.42 -62.53 -7.72
CA THR A 602 -1.87 -63.89 -7.39
C THR A 602 -3.38 -63.90 -7.18
N SER A 603 -4.05 -64.98 -7.61
CA SER A 603 -5.52 -65.16 -7.72
C SER A 603 -6.43 -64.69 -6.56
N THR A 604 -5.90 -64.34 -5.39
CA THR A 604 -6.67 -64.01 -4.18
C THR A 604 -7.40 -62.65 -4.23
N ARG A 605 -7.03 -61.74 -5.15
CA ARG A 605 -7.69 -60.43 -5.31
C ARG A 605 -8.44 -60.25 -6.62
N LEU A 606 -8.33 -61.21 -7.52
CA LEU A 606 -9.08 -61.23 -8.76
C LEU A 606 -10.55 -61.60 -8.55
N PRO A 607 -11.46 -61.13 -9.42
CA PRO A 607 -12.84 -61.57 -9.41
C PRO A 607 -12.90 -63.10 -9.57
N THR A 608 -13.40 -63.79 -8.54
CA THR A 608 -13.50 -65.25 -8.52
C THR A 608 -14.87 -65.67 -9.03
N PRO A 609 -14.97 -66.35 -10.18
CA PRO A 609 -16.23 -66.93 -10.62
C PRO A 609 -16.51 -68.23 -9.85
N ALA A 610 -17.78 -68.50 -9.61
CA ALA A 610 -18.22 -69.79 -9.10
C ALA A 610 -19.63 -70.12 -9.63
N ILE A 611 -20.08 -71.34 -9.35
CA ILE A 611 -21.47 -71.74 -9.54
C ILE A 611 -22.06 -71.96 -8.16
N ASP A 612 -23.13 -71.25 -7.85
CA ASP A 612 -23.92 -71.45 -6.64
C ASP A 612 -25.39 -71.59 -7.02
N ASN A 613 -26.05 -72.65 -6.54
CA ASN A 613 -27.47 -72.91 -6.78
C ASN A 613 -27.92 -72.78 -8.26
N ASP A 614 -27.22 -73.47 -9.17
CA ASP A 614 -27.47 -73.44 -10.63
C ASP A 614 -27.31 -72.07 -11.29
N ARG A 615 -26.53 -71.15 -10.70
CA ARG A 615 -26.31 -69.80 -11.24
C ARG A 615 -24.83 -69.42 -11.20
N LEU A 616 -24.40 -68.65 -12.21
CA LEU A 616 -23.07 -68.05 -12.18
C LEU A 616 -23.01 -66.98 -11.08
N THR A 617 -21.92 -66.99 -10.31
CA THR A 617 -21.63 -65.98 -9.31
C THR A 617 -20.27 -65.35 -9.55
N LEU A 618 -20.11 -64.10 -9.12
CA LEU A 618 -18.82 -63.41 -9.14
C LEU A 618 -18.58 -62.77 -7.76
N THR A 619 -17.46 -63.14 -7.14
CA THR A 619 -16.97 -62.51 -5.91
C THR A 619 -15.76 -61.66 -6.24
N TYR A 620 -15.75 -60.39 -5.84
CA TYR A 620 -14.57 -59.53 -6.00
C TYR A 620 -14.36 -58.66 -4.76
N THR A 621 -13.10 -58.27 -4.52
CA THR A 621 -12.73 -57.38 -3.42
C THR A 621 -12.30 -56.04 -4.00
N ARG A 622 -12.72 -54.94 -3.38
CA ARG A 622 -12.34 -53.59 -3.80
C ARG A 622 -11.93 -52.71 -2.61
N PRO A 623 -11.03 -51.74 -2.80
CA PRO A 623 -10.73 -50.73 -1.79
C PRO A 623 -11.95 -49.86 -1.48
N THR A 624 -12.09 -49.39 -0.24
CA THR A 624 -13.15 -48.44 0.15
C THR A 624 -12.81 -46.99 -0.18
N THR A 625 -11.54 -46.70 -0.44
CA THR A 625 -11.02 -45.34 -0.71
C THR A 625 -11.27 -44.86 -2.14
N ASN A 626 -11.50 -45.79 -3.08
CA ASN A 626 -11.62 -45.49 -4.50
C ASN A 626 -13.07 -45.14 -4.82
N THR A 627 -13.39 -43.85 -4.68
CA THR A 627 -14.75 -43.31 -4.75
C THR A 627 -15.12 -42.76 -6.12
N ASP A 628 -14.17 -42.75 -7.05
CA ASP A 628 -14.28 -42.28 -8.44
C ASP A 628 -14.61 -43.42 -9.42
N LEU A 629 -14.99 -44.61 -8.94
CA LEU A 629 -15.26 -45.77 -9.78
C LEU A 629 -16.71 -46.25 -9.71
N THR A 630 -17.25 -46.62 -10.88
CA THR A 630 -18.50 -47.36 -11.03
C THR A 630 -18.21 -48.82 -11.38
N TYR A 631 -18.76 -49.74 -10.59
CA TYR A 631 -18.62 -51.18 -10.77
C TYR A 631 -19.95 -51.74 -11.26
N THR A 632 -19.96 -52.34 -12.45
CA THR A 632 -21.17 -52.92 -13.07
C THR A 632 -20.94 -54.40 -13.35
N LEU A 633 -21.80 -55.27 -12.81
CA LEU A 633 -21.84 -56.66 -13.22
C LEU A 633 -22.62 -56.77 -14.53
N GLU A 634 -22.03 -57.42 -15.53
CA GLU A 634 -22.68 -57.63 -16.82
C GLU A 634 -22.79 -59.13 -17.11
N TRP A 635 -23.93 -59.55 -17.65
CA TRP A 635 -24.22 -60.93 -18.05
C TRP A 635 -24.38 -61.02 -19.57
N SER A 636 -24.00 -62.15 -20.16
CA SER A 636 -24.17 -62.45 -21.58
C SER A 636 -24.37 -63.94 -21.80
N ASP A 637 -25.10 -64.32 -22.84
CA ASP A 637 -25.20 -65.71 -23.33
C ASP A 637 -24.30 -65.98 -24.55
N ASN A 638 -23.68 -64.94 -25.11
CA ASN A 638 -23.03 -65.02 -26.43
C ASN A 638 -21.72 -64.23 -26.55
N LEU A 639 -21.23 -63.61 -25.46
CA LEU A 639 -20.03 -62.74 -25.38
C LEU A 639 -20.07 -61.45 -26.21
N SER A 640 -21.13 -61.22 -26.99
CA SER A 640 -21.27 -60.05 -27.86
C SER A 640 -22.22 -59.03 -27.28
N THR A 641 -23.40 -59.46 -26.82
CA THR A 641 -24.43 -58.62 -26.21
C THR A 641 -24.34 -58.78 -24.71
N TRP A 642 -24.14 -57.66 -24.01
CA TRP A 642 -23.97 -57.63 -22.56
C TRP A 642 -25.16 -56.90 -21.94
N HIS A 643 -25.75 -57.52 -20.92
CA HIS A 643 -26.91 -57.01 -20.20
C HIS A 643 -26.52 -56.65 -18.76
N THR A 644 -27.14 -55.61 -18.21
CA THR A 644 -26.87 -55.12 -16.86
C THR A 644 -28.19 -54.79 -16.15
N GLY A 645 -28.16 -54.67 -14.82
CA GLY A 645 -29.31 -54.26 -14.03
C GLY A 645 -30.03 -55.41 -13.32
N PRO A 646 -31.10 -55.09 -12.58
CA PRO A 646 -31.73 -56.00 -11.62
C PRO A 646 -32.53 -57.13 -12.27
N GLU A 647 -32.71 -57.12 -13.60
CA GLU A 647 -33.35 -58.22 -14.37
C GLU A 647 -32.34 -59.34 -14.69
N PHE A 648 -31.04 -59.03 -14.69
CA PHE A 648 -29.98 -59.95 -15.14
C PHE A 648 -29.02 -60.34 -14.03
N THR A 649 -28.83 -59.48 -13.03
CA THR A 649 -27.83 -59.64 -11.98
C THR A 649 -28.38 -59.17 -10.64
N GLU A 650 -27.91 -59.78 -9.56
CA GLU A 650 -28.27 -59.40 -8.19
C GLU A 650 -27.03 -59.30 -7.30
N LEU A 651 -27.03 -58.31 -6.41
CA LEU A 651 -26.07 -58.19 -5.31
C LEU A 651 -26.57 -59.06 -4.15
N ILE A 652 -25.79 -60.06 -3.78
CA ILE A 652 -26.14 -60.98 -2.67
C ILE A 652 -25.61 -60.44 -1.35
N SER A 653 -24.35 -60.01 -1.31
CA SER A 653 -23.77 -59.39 -0.12
C SER A 653 -22.65 -58.41 -0.46
N SER A 654 -22.45 -57.45 0.45
CA SER A 654 -21.32 -56.54 0.47
C SER A 654 -20.81 -56.50 1.91
N THR A 655 -19.64 -57.10 2.13
CA THR A 655 -19.06 -57.29 3.46
C THR A 655 -17.83 -56.41 3.61
N ASP A 656 -17.83 -55.52 4.61
CA ASP A 656 -16.64 -54.79 5.02
C ASP A 656 -15.67 -55.75 5.73
N ASN A 657 -14.44 -55.82 5.26
CA ASN A 657 -13.41 -56.71 5.78
C ASN A 657 -12.66 -56.10 6.98
N GLY A 658 -12.95 -54.86 7.37
CA GLY A 658 -12.30 -54.15 8.49
C GLY A 658 -10.85 -53.75 8.23
N ASN A 659 -10.38 -53.89 6.98
CA ASN A 659 -9.02 -53.58 6.55
C ASN A 659 -8.98 -52.53 5.41
N GLY A 660 -10.07 -51.78 5.22
CA GLY A 660 -10.19 -50.80 4.13
C GLY A 660 -10.60 -51.41 2.79
N THR A 661 -11.09 -52.64 2.77
CA THR A 661 -11.65 -53.29 1.57
C THR A 661 -13.05 -53.82 1.84
N ILE A 662 -13.84 -53.93 0.77
CA ILE A 662 -15.14 -54.58 0.78
C ILE A 662 -15.10 -55.76 -0.18
N THR A 663 -15.57 -56.92 0.28
CA THR A 663 -15.85 -58.06 -0.58
C THR A 663 -17.31 -58.04 -1.03
N VAL A 664 -17.51 -58.08 -2.34
CA VAL A 664 -18.80 -58.02 -3.01
C VAL A 664 -19.09 -59.39 -3.62
N PHE A 665 -20.24 -59.96 -3.28
CA PHE A 665 -20.72 -61.23 -3.84
C PHE A 665 -21.98 -60.98 -4.67
N THR A 666 -21.92 -61.37 -5.94
CA THR A 666 -22.98 -61.14 -6.92
C THR A 666 -23.34 -62.42 -7.65
N ARG A 667 -24.56 -62.46 -8.22
CA ARG A 667 -25.08 -63.62 -8.92
C ARG A 667 -25.83 -63.21 -10.19
N ALA A 668 -25.75 -64.03 -11.23
CA ALA A 668 -26.61 -63.94 -12.40
C ALA A 668 -28.02 -64.41 -12.05
N LEU A 669 -29.05 -63.74 -12.57
CA LEU A 669 -30.44 -64.14 -12.32
C LEU A 669 -30.90 -65.31 -13.20
N ALA A 670 -30.24 -65.54 -14.34
CA ALA A 670 -30.53 -66.66 -15.22
C ALA A 670 -29.93 -67.97 -14.65
N PRO A 671 -30.71 -69.04 -14.44
CA PRO A 671 -30.19 -70.38 -14.17
C PRO A 671 -29.35 -70.88 -15.35
N LEU A 672 -28.33 -71.71 -15.10
CA LEU A 672 -27.46 -72.26 -16.15
C LEU A 672 -28.24 -73.06 -17.20
N SER A 673 -29.37 -73.66 -16.82
CA SER A 673 -30.28 -74.37 -17.72
C SER A 673 -30.94 -73.51 -18.81
N THR A 674 -30.94 -72.19 -18.66
CA THR A 674 -31.66 -71.28 -19.59
C THR A 674 -30.91 -70.97 -20.88
N ALA A 675 -29.61 -71.25 -20.96
CA ALA A 675 -28.81 -71.04 -22.16
C ALA A 675 -27.65 -72.04 -22.23
N PRO A 676 -27.23 -72.48 -23.43
CA PRO A 676 -26.12 -73.44 -23.59
C PRO A 676 -24.77 -72.87 -23.14
N ARG A 677 -24.64 -71.54 -23.05
CA ARG A 677 -23.47 -70.82 -22.55
C ARG A 677 -23.93 -69.56 -21.83
N GLN A 678 -23.23 -69.20 -20.77
CA GLN A 678 -23.43 -67.96 -20.04
C GLN A 678 -22.09 -67.41 -19.59
N PHE A 679 -22.02 -66.09 -19.45
CA PHE A 679 -20.81 -65.35 -19.13
C PHE A 679 -21.16 -64.23 -18.14
N LEU A 680 -20.28 -64.03 -17.17
CA LEU A 680 -20.31 -62.87 -16.29
C LEU A 680 -18.99 -62.10 -16.44
N ARG A 681 -19.07 -60.77 -16.39
CA ARG A 681 -17.88 -59.94 -16.22
C ARG A 681 -18.16 -58.79 -15.27
N LEU A 682 -17.09 -58.34 -14.62
CA LEU A 682 -17.07 -57.07 -13.91
C LEU A 682 -16.58 -56.00 -14.88
N ARG A 683 -17.39 -54.96 -15.09
CA ARG A 683 -17.00 -53.76 -15.83
C ARG A 683 -16.76 -52.63 -14.85
N VAL A 684 -15.61 -51.98 -14.97
CA VAL A 684 -15.25 -50.79 -14.20
C VAL A 684 -15.16 -49.59 -15.13
N THR A 685 -15.71 -48.46 -14.71
CA THR A 685 -15.58 -47.16 -15.39
C THR A 685 -15.33 -46.07 -14.34
N ARG A 686 -14.58 -45.03 -14.71
CA ARG A 686 -14.38 -43.82 -13.90
C ARG A 686 -14.95 -42.60 -14.59
#